data_AF-A0A2U0E1X9-F1
#
_entry.id   AF-A0A2U0E1X9-F1
#
_cell.length_a   1.000
_cell.length_b   1.000
_cell.length_c   1.000
_cell.angle_alpha   90.00
_cell.angle_beta   90.00
_cell.angle_gamma   90.00
#
_symmetry.space_group_name_H-M   'P 1'
#
loop_
_entity.id
_entity.type
_entity.pdbx_description
1 polymer ?
#
loop_
_entity_poly.entity_id
_entity_poly.type
_entity_poly.pdbx_seq_one_letter_code
_entity_poly.pdbx_strand_id
1 'polypeptide(L)'
;MKKVALPLLFVVSAMFPSVLFGQDNEKLIKDYISQNKIREYKKSDLANFKIDNVDESKSLNGNVIKFQQTYNGLPVYNAEGTVLVRDSKIIYYSDTFLKDYTSSVSNTASITKTTALQKIAENLQKEKIQNYPILGYNNADLNNGPAAKQRLVYVQDNGALKLAYQFSFPEPNSPSYWDILVDANTGNIISKLDLNLSCNFHHDAYSRDYSHVHNETIAGPLKQEESKNSFSLLAPDNASYNVFALPIEAPTFGSRSIVSNPWILTASPEGWHYDGTTRYTITRGNNVHAYEDTSALNAPGFSPDGGATRNFNYPFNINDDPFNNQSAAITNLFYINNKIHDIFYMFGFTPAARNFQNTNFGLGGVGNDYVQAEAQDGGGTNNANFASPSDGNKPTMQMYLWSTVNRIFYYNAPTSAVPRQPIAGTALFGNALDATGVTGNVQLSSVLDGCTAIPAGSLTGKIGLVERGTCNFTVKVKNAQNAGATAVIIYNNTTNGDTVGNMSGTDATITIPSVLISNTEGEYIKSQLSANTAVNVTLKNDPASSVTPDGSFDNGIVVHEYGHGISNRLTGTGAGCLNSSADKEQMGEGWSDFFALMLTNKAGDNASVPRGIGTYAVGQGISGGGIRPARYSPDFTINDYTYGDTNGMEYTNTSGQIVPDVHSIGFVWASMLWDLHWQYVAKYGYSSDVMSNTTNGSSRVLQLVTDALKLQICNPTFIDGRNAIIAADQAKGGADRCMIWRTFAKRGLGVNAAAGSKTNINDQVEDFTVPADCVLATDEVKVVKNNISIYPNPAKNEFFINFPSNTLGKVSVEIYDMSGKLVSSEDKISPDAKKSISTDKLINGTYMVKVKGIGIDAASKVIVKK
;
A
#
# COMPACT_ATOMS: atom_id res chain seq x y z
N MET A 1 -21.63 28.80 73.47
CA MET A 1 -20.64 27.85 72.90
C MET A 1 -21.09 26.42 73.19
N LYS A 2 -21.13 25.54 72.19
CA LYS A 2 -20.98 24.07 72.31
C LYS A 2 -20.66 23.55 70.90
N LYS A 3 -19.61 22.72 70.76
CA LYS A 3 -19.17 22.21 69.45
C LYS A 3 -19.99 20.97 69.09
N VAL A 4 -20.50 20.90 67.87
CA VAL A 4 -20.98 19.65 67.26
C VAL A 4 -19.84 19.12 66.39
N ALA A 5 -19.44 17.87 66.63
CA ALA A 5 -18.43 17.21 65.80
C ALA A 5 -19.12 16.45 64.66
N LEU A 6 -18.63 16.63 63.44
CA LEU A 6 -19.03 15.87 62.27
C LEU A 6 -17.94 14.84 61.96
N PRO A 7 -18.25 13.55 61.74
CA PRO A 7 -17.23 12.56 61.43
C PRO A 7 -16.69 12.76 60.02
N LEU A 8 -15.36 12.72 59.86
CA LEU A 8 -14.74 12.59 58.54
C LEU A 8 -15.01 11.19 57.99
N LEU A 9 -15.71 11.11 56.85
CA LEU A 9 -15.58 9.93 55.99
C LEU A 9 -14.24 10.01 55.26
N PHE A 10 -13.38 9.03 55.46
CA PHE A 10 -12.24 8.79 54.58
C PHE A 10 -12.76 8.25 53.25
N VAL A 11 -12.87 9.12 52.23
CA VAL A 11 -13.08 8.68 50.86
C VAL A 11 -11.76 8.13 50.33
N VAL A 12 -11.59 6.80 50.41
CA VAL A 12 -10.52 6.11 49.71
C VAL A 12 -10.78 6.22 48.22
N SER A 13 -10.01 7.06 47.53
CA SER A 13 -10.10 7.21 46.09
C SER A 13 -9.59 5.95 45.41
N ALA A 14 -10.51 5.18 44.82
CA ALA A 14 -10.21 3.95 44.09
C ALA A 14 -9.66 4.28 42.69
N MET A 15 -8.44 4.79 42.64
CA MET A 15 -7.58 4.62 41.45
C MET A 15 -7.01 3.19 41.42
N PHE A 16 -6.39 2.84 40.28
CA PHE A 16 -5.86 1.52 39.93
C PHE A 16 -6.92 0.49 39.50
N PRO A 17 -7.15 0.41 38.18
CA PRO A 17 -6.89 -0.86 37.48
C PRO A 17 -5.50 -0.90 36.82
N SER A 18 -5.11 0.20 36.16
CA SER A 18 -3.97 0.24 35.22
C SER A 18 -2.61 -0.12 35.81
N VAL A 19 -2.30 0.30 37.03
CA VAL A 19 -0.98 0.04 37.65
C VAL A 19 -0.80 -1.43 38.08
N LEU A 20 -1.89 -2.14 38.39
CA LEU A 20 -1.83 -3.57 38.72
C LEU A 20 -1.41 -4.39 37.50
N PHE A 21 -2.10 -4.20 36.37
CA PHE A 21 -1.75 -4.87 35.11
C PHE A 21 -0.32 -4.52 34.63
N GLY A 22 0.14 -3.30 34.86
CA GLY A 22 1.52 -2.89 34.52
C GLY A 22 2.59 -3.70 35.28
N GLN A 23 2.42 -3.88 36.60
CA GLN A 23 3.39 -4.58 37.44
C GLN A 23 3.47 -6.08 37.15
N ASP A 24 2.32 -6.74 36.92
CA ASP A 24 2.29 -8.17 36.58
C ASP A 24 2.92 -8.44 35.20
N ASN A 25 2.66 -7.58 34.21
CA ASN A 25 3.28 -7.68 32.87
C ASN A 25 4.80 -7.45 32.91
N GLU A 26 5.27 -6.42 33.63
CA GLU A 26 6.69 -6.14 33.80
C GLU A 26 7.42 -7.32 34.48
N LYS A 27 6.79 -7.91 35.49
CA LYS A 27 7.31 -9.11 36.16
C LYS A 27 7.37 -10.31 35.21
N LEU A 28 6.28 -10.60 34.48
CA LEU A 28 6.21 -11.74 33.54
C LEU A 28 7.33 -11.68 32.49
N ILE A 29 7.61 -10.49 31.95
CA ILE A 29 8.69 -10.26 30.97
C ILE A 29 10.07 -10.39 31.65
N LYS A 30 10.26 -9.87 32.87
CA LYS A 30 11.51 -10.06 33.64
C LYS A 30 11.79 -11.52 33.95
N ASP A 31 10.79 -12.28 34.37
CA ASP A 31 10.89 -13.72 34.65
C ASP A 31 11.25 -14.49 33.36
N TYR A 32 10.60 -14.16 32.24
CA TYR A 32 10.90 -14.76 30.93
C TYR A 32 12.32 -14.45 30.44
N ILE A 33 12.77 -13.19 30.54
CA ILE A 33 14.14 -12.79 30.18
C ILE A 33 15.15 -13.54 31.06
N SER A 34 14.90 -13.59 32.38
CA SER A 34 15.77 -14.26 33.35
C SER A 34 15.92 -15.76 33.08
N GLN A 35 14.86 -16.41 32.60
CA GLN A 35 14.86 -17.85 32.30
C GLN A 35 15.44 -18.19 30.92
N ASN A 36 15.08 -17.42 29.89
CA ASN A 36 15.31 -17.79 28.48
C ASN A 36 16.41 -16.96 27.78
N LYS A 37 16.66 -15.73 28.24
CA LYS A 37 17.44 -14.72 27.49
C LYS A 37 18.65 -14.16 28.24
N ILE A 38 18.74 -14.36 29.55
CA ILE A 38 19.78 -13.74 30.40
C ILE A 38 21.23 -14.02 29.95
N ARG A 39 21.47 -15.15 29.27
CA ARG A 39 22.78 -15.53 28.73
C ARG A 39 23.24 -14.72 27.52
N GLU A 40 22.33 -13.98 26.87
CA GLU A 40 22.67 -13.05 25.79
C GLU A 40 23.32 -11.77 26.33
N TYR A 41 22.92 -11.34 27.53
CA TYR A 41 23.36 -10.10 28.15
C TYR A 41 24.71 -10.29 28.84
N LYS A 42 25.75 -9.59 28.35
CA LYS A 42 27.08 -9.61 28.99
C LYS A 42 27.15 -8.70 30.23
N LYS A 43 26.16 -7.82 30.42
CA LYS A 43 26.05 -6.88 31.54
C LYS A 43 24.60 -6.85 32.05
N SER A 44 24.44 -6.95 33.37
CA SER A 44 23.13 -7.13 34.01
C SER A 44 22.30 -5.85 34.11
N ASP A 45 22.93 -4.69 34.03
CA ASP A 45 22.28 -3.38 33.96
C ASP A 45 21.49 -3.17 32.65
N LEU A 46 21.87 -3.87 31.57
CA LEU A 46 21.18 -3.86 30.28
C LEU A 46 19.88 -4.70 30.25
N ALA A 47 19.62 -5.54 31.25
CA ALA A 47 18.36 -6.28 31.32
C ALA A 47 17.17 -5.44 31.85
N ASN A 48 17.40 -4.17 32.19
CA ASN A 48 16.37 -3.26 32.70
C ASN A 48 15.53 -2.64 31.56
N PHE A 49 14.23 -2.51 31.80
CA PHE A 49 13.28 -1.92 30.85
C PHE A 49 12.08 -1.30 31.59
N LYS A 50 11.23 -0.61 30.82
CA LYS A 50 9.89 -0.16 31.23
C LYS A 50 8.87 -0.59 30.19
N ILE A 51 7.65 -0.87 30.61
CA ILE A 51 6.52 -1.03 29.68
C ILE A 51 6.27 0.31 29.00
N ASP A 52 6.10 0.28 27.68
CA ASP A 52 5.94 1.45 26.82
C ASP A 52 4.52 1.53 26.26
N ASN A 53 3.94 0.40 25.84
CA ASN A 53 2.53 0.31 25.44
C ASN A 53 1.93 -1.08 25.70
N VAL A 54 0.60 -1.16 25.85
CA VAL A 54 -0.19 -2.39 25.99
C VAL A 54 -1.45 -2.28 25.12
N ASP A 55 -1.53 -3.10 24.06
CA ASP A 55 -2.66 -3.22 23.15
C ASP A 55 -3.40 -4.53 23.39
N GLU A 56 -4.69 -4.46 23.77
CA GLU A 56 -5.57 -5.63 23.91
C GLU A 56 -6.05 -6.09 22.52
N SER A 57 -5.18 -6.82 21.82
CA SER A 57 -5.42 -7.22 20.44
C SER A 57 -6.47 -8.33 20.35
N LYS A 58 -7.72 -7.92 20.05
CA LYS A 58 -8.86 -8.82 19.79
C LYS A 58 -8.56 -9.86 18.70
N SER A 59 -7.85 -9.47 17.64
CA SER A 59 -7.47 -10.31 16.50
C SER A 59 -6.42 -11.37 16.86
N LEU A 60 -5.46 -11.02 17.72
CA LEU A 60 -4.45 -11.92 18.26
C LEU A 60 -4.87 -12.60 19.57
N ASN A 61 -6.10 -12.38 20.06
CA ASN A 61 -6.63 -12.93 21.31
C ASN A 61 -5.61 -12.85 22.47
N GLY A 62 -5.09 -11.66 22.75
CA GLY A 62 -4.06 -11.44 23.76
C GLY A 62 -3.47 -10.04 23.72
N ASN A 63 -2.67 -9.71 24.74
CA ASN A 63 -2.06 -8.40 24.89
C ASN A 63 -0.74 -8.33 24.12
N VAL A 64 -0.66 -7.45 23.12
CA VAL A 64 0.62 -7.05 22.51
C VAL A 64 1.23 -5.98 23.42
N ILE A 65 2.45 -6.23 23.91
CA ILE A 65 3.13 -5.34 24.86
C ILE A 65 4.44 -4.88 24.24
N LYS A 66 4.59 -3.57 24.06
CA LYS A 66 5.86 -2.91 23.69
C LYS A 66 6.58 -2.49 24.96
N PHE A 67 7.89 -2.70 25.02
CA PHE A 67 8.70 -2.35 26.19
C PHE A 67 10.09 -1.83 25.79
N GLN A 68 10.49 -0.73 26.42
CA GLN A 68 11.67 0.09 26.07
C GLN A 68 12.82 -0.26 27.03
N GLN A 69 13.99 -0.65 26.49
CA GLN A 69 15.19 -0.87 27.31
C GLN A 69 15.58 0.43 28.03
N THR A 70 16.07 0.32 29.27
CA THR A 70 16.55 1.47 30.04
C THR A 70 17.93 1.23 30.64
N TYR A 71 18.80 2.24 30.55
CA TYR A 71 20.10 2.28 31.23
C TYR A 71 20.14 3.49 32.17
N ASN A 72 20.58 3.29 33.41
CA ASN A 72 20.51 4.32 34.49
C ASN A 72 19.14 5.01 34.62
N GLY A 73 18.04 4.28 34.34
CA GLY A 73 16.66 4.77 34.40
C GLY A 73 16.16 5.55 33.18
N LEU A 74 17.05 5.93 32.25
CA LEU A 74 16.73 6.59 30.97
C LEU A 74 16.56 5.56 29.84
N PRO A 75 15.75 5.82 28.81
CA PRO A 75 15.58 4.92 27.66
C PRO A 75 16.87 4.78 26.82
N VAL A 76 17.03 3.65 26.16
CA VAL A 76 18.10 3.38 25.17
C VAL A 76 17.51 3.44 23.76
N TYR A 77 18.04 4.32 22.91
CA TYR A 77 17.52 4.59 21.56
C TYR A 77 17.57 3.33 20.67
N ASN A 78 16.48 3.06 19.95
CA ASN A 78 16.24 1.88 19.10
C ASN A 78 16.39 0.49 19.77
N ALA A 79 16.51 0.44 21.09
CA ALA A 79 16.64 -0.79 21.87
C ALA A 79 15.36 -1.08 22.66
N GLU A 80 14.51 -1.94 22.12
CA GLU A 80 13.14 -2.17 22.57
C GLU A 80 12.71 -3.63 22.33
N GLY A 81 11.51 -3.99 22.73
CA GLY A 81 10.99 -5.34 22.56
C GLY A 81 9.48 -5.41 22.47
N THR A 82 9.01 -6.54 21.95
CA THR A 82 7.60 -6.88 21.77
C THR A 82 7.32 -8.27 22.33
N VAL A 83 6.28 -8.42 23.15
CA VAL A 83 5.70 -9.73 23.49
C VAL A 83 4.22 -9.79 23.15
N LEU A 84 3.73 -11.00 22.89
CA LEU A 84 2.30 -11.32 22.92
C LEU A 84 2.03 -12.19 24.15
N VAL A 85 1.15 -11.69 25.04
CA VAL A 85 0.73 -12.38 26.26
C VAL A 85 -0.69 -12.91 26.12
N ARG A 86 -0.88 -14.20 26.37
CA ARG A 86 -2.19 -14.88 26.44
C ARG A 86 -2.20 -15.82 27.65
N ASP A 87 -3.31 -15.86 28.39
CA ASP A 87 -3.47 -16.72 29.58
C ASP A 87 -2.30 -16.61 30.60
N SER A 88 -1.83 -15.38 30.80
CA SER A 88 -0.64 -15.02 31.61
C SER A 88 0.67 -15.70 31.18
N LYS A 89 0.80 -16.06 29.90
CA LYS A 89 2.00 -16.65 29.29
C LYS A 89 2.45 -15.84 28.07
N ILE A 90 3.75 -15.67 27.93
CA ILE A 90 4.36 -15.11 26.71
C ILE A 90 4.36 -16.21 25.63
N ILE A 91 3.65 -15.97 24.52
CA ILE A 91 3.55 -16.88 23.37
C ILE A 91 4.36 -16.40 22.15
N TYR A 92 4.77 -15.12 22.15
CA TYR A 92 5.74 -14.54 21.22
C TYR A 92 6.61 -13.56 21.99
N TYR A 93 7.91 -13.52 21.68
CA TYR A 93 8.90 -12.61 22.24
C TYR A 93 9.91 -12.21 21.15
N SER A 94 10.20 -10.93 21.03
CA SER A 94 11.34 -10.42 20.26
C SER A 94 11.90 -9.14 20.91
N ASP A 95 13.20 -8.89 20.76
CA ASP A 95 13.86 -7.68 21.26
C ASP A 95 15.05 -7.24 20.38
N THR A 96 15.32 -5.94 20.37
CA THR A 96 16.53 -5.28 19.84
C THR A 96 17.42 -4.74 20.97
N PHE A 97 17.32 -5.31 22.17
CA PHE A 97 18.00 -4.77 23.36
C PHE A 97 19.52 -4.78 23.18
N LEU A 98 20.17 -3.71 23.62
CA LEU A 98 21.62 -3.68 23.70
C LEU A 98 22.12 -4.76 24.67
N LYS A 99 22.96 -5.69 24.22
CA LYS A 99 23.45 -6.82 25.04
C LYS A 99 24.84 -6.60 25.65
N ASP A 100 25.60 -5.61 25.16
CA ASP A 100 26.98 -5.28 25.57
C ASP A 100 27.34 -3.83 25.23
N TYR A 101 28.37 -3.26 25.86
CA TYR A 101 28.96 -1.96 25.49
C TYR A 101 30.45 -1.90 25.84
N THR A 102 31.27 -1.20 25.06
CA THR A 102 32.73 -1.10 25.33
C THR A 102 33.05 -0.13 26.46
N SER A 103 32.39 1.03 26.48
CA SER A 103 32.47 2.04 27.53
C SER A 103 31.13 2.78 27.71
N SER A 104 30.96 3.48 28.82
CA SER A 104 29.76 4.27 29.14
C SER A 104 30.16 5.66 29.61
N VAL A 105 29.58 6.69 29.01
CA VAL A 105 29.87 8.11 29.31
C VAL A 105 29.03 8.59 30.51
N SER A 106 29.37 9.76 31.06
CA SER A 106 28.66 10.45 32.16
C SER A 106 27.12 10.36 32.06
N ASN A 107 26.48 10.08 33.18
CA ASN A 107 25.02 10.09 33.35
C ASN A 107 24.42 11.51 33.46
N THR A 108 25.27 12.54 33.50
CA THR A 108 24.89 13.95 33.69
C THR A 108 25.23 14.72 32.42
N ALA A 109 24.25 15.43 31.85
CA ALA A 109 24.43 16.28 30.68
C ALA A 109 25.23 17.55 31.04
N SER A 110 26.21 17.90 30.21
CA SER A 110 27.07 19.07 30.41
C SER A 110 26.58 20.33 29.65
N ILE A 111 25.72 20.16 28.63
CA ILE A 111 25.05 21.27 27.94
C ILE A 111 23.56 21.33 28.28
N THR A 112 22.93 22.49 28.08
CA THR A 112 21.48 22.63 28.30
C THR A 112 20.68 22.17 27.08
N LYS A 113 19.41 21.80 27.28
CA LYS A 113 18.48 21.49 26.18
C LYS A 113 18.31 22.66 25.19
N THR A 114 18.35 23.91 25.67
CA THR A 114 18.32 25.10 24.80
C THR A 114 19.58 25.21 23.94
N THR A 115 20.75 24.92 24.51
CA THR A 115 22.03 24.89 23.79
C THR A 115 22.05 23.78 22.73
N ALA A 116 21.48 22.61 23.03
CA ALA A 116 21.33 21.53 22.07
C ALA A 116 20.40 21.92 20.90
N LEU A 117 19.25 22.57 21.17
CA LEU A 117 18.35 23.06 20.12
C LEU A 117 18.98 24.18 19.27
N GLN A 118 19.82 25.03 19.86
CA GLN A 118 20.63 26.02 19.13
C GLN A 118 21.61 25.33 18.17
N LYS A 119 22.31 24.27 18.61
CA LYS A 119 23.22 23.47 17.76
C LYS A 119 22.49 22.77 16.62
N ILE A 120 21.26 22.30 16.84
CA ILE A 120 20.37 21.80 15.77
C ILE A 120 20.06 22.90 14.76
N ALA A 121 19.62 24.08 15.22
CA ALA A 121 19.25 25.19 14.33
C ALA A 121 20.44 25.75 13.53
N GLU A 122 21.64 25.76 14.12
CA GLU A 122 22.91 26.06 13.43
C GLU A 122 23.22 25.01 12.34
N ASN A 123 23.11 23.72 12.67
CA ASN A 123 23.39 22.62 11.74
C ASN A 123 22.40 22.56 10.56
N LEU A 124 21.12 22.85 10.82
CA LEU A 124 20.07 22.92 9.80
C LEU A 124 20.01 24.28 9.06
N GLN A 125 20.80 25.27 9.48
CA GLN A 125 20.76 26.66 8.96
C GLN A 125 19.36 27.31 9.04
N LYS A 126 18.58 26.97 10.09
CA LYS A 126 17.16 27.32 10.23
C LYS A 126 16.90 28.02 11.58
N GLU A 127 17.28 29.30 11.67
CA GLU A 127 17.24 30.11 12.91
C GLU A 127 15.90 30.09 13.66
N LYS A 128 14.77 30.01 12.94
CA LYS A 128 13.41 29.89 13.52
C LYS A 128 13.32 28.81 14.61
N ILE A 129 14.01 27.69 14.44
CA ILE A 129 14.00 26.53 15.36
C ILE A 129 14.49 26.92 16.76
N GLN A 130 15.40 27.89 16.89
CA GLN A 130 15.92 28.33 18.21
C GLN A 130 14.84 28.89 19.13
N ASN A 131 13.71 29.34 18.56
CA ASN A 131 12.60 29.96 19.27
C ASN A 131 11.44 28.98 19.56
N TYR A 132 11.57 27.69 19.19
CA TYR A 132 10.53 26.70 19.42
C TYR A 132 10.36 26.42 20.94
N PRO A 133 9.11 26.38 21.46
CA PRO A 133 8.84 25.96 22.84
C PRO A 133 9.34 24.52 23.09
N ILE A 134 10.18 24.32 24.11
CA ILE A 134 10.76 22.99 24.41
C ILE A 134 9.89 22.20 25.39
N LEU A 135 9.10 21.27 24.85
CA LEU A 135 8.19 20.38 25.58
C LEU A 135 8.88 19.09 26.04
N GLY A 136 8.26 18.38 26.99
CA GLY A 136 8.64 16.99 27.29
C GLY A 136 8.22 16.05 26.17
N TYR A 137 9.01 15.00 25.89
CA TYR A 137 8.81 14.12 24.74
C TYR A 137 7.41 13.48 24.65
N ASN A 138 6.85 13.10 25.80
CA ASN A 138 5.53 12.45 25.87
C ASN A 138 4.38 13.46 26.08
N ASN A 139 4.62 14.76 25.96
CA ASN A 139 3.56 15.77 25.99
C ASN A 139 2.85 15.80 24.63
N ALA A 140 1.53 15.98 24.62
CA ALA A 140 0.78 16.25 23.40
C ALA A 140 1.24 17.56 22.72
N ASP A 141 0.97 17.69 21.42
CA ASP A 141 1.28 18.91 20.66
C ASP A 141 0.55 20.16 21.17
N LEU A 142 1.13 21.33 20.86
CA LEU A 142 0.41 22.59 20.96
C LEU A 142 -0.68 22.64 19.88
N ASN A 143 -1.80 23.29 20.19
CA ASN A 143 -2.86 23.51 19.21
C ASN A 143 -2.50 24.64 18.21
N ASN A 144 -1.53 25.49 18.57
CA ASN A 144 -1.10 26.65 17.79
C ASN A 144 0.44 26.68 17.68
N GLY A 145 0.97 26.50 16.48
CA GLY A 145 2.40 26.66 16.15
C GLY A 145 3.30 25.48 16.55
N PRO A 146 4.49 25.38 15.94
CA PRO A 146 5.41 24.26 16.15
C PRO A 146 6.12 24.34 17.50
N ALA A 147 6.54 23.18 18.00
CA ALA A 147 7.27 23.01 19.25
C ALA A 147 8.38 21.96 19.10
N ALA A 148 9.34 21.96 20.02
CA ALA A 148 10.44 21.01 20.05
C ALA A 148 10.27 20.03 21.23
N LYS A 149 9.94 18.78 20.96
CA LYS A 149 9.77 17.75 21.99
C LYS A 149 11.10 17.11 22.36
N GLN A 150 11.37 16.97 23.66
CA GLN A 150 12.70 16.60 24.16
C GLN A 150 12.66 15.54 25.26
N ARG A 151 13.53 14.52 25.16
CA ARG A 151 13.94 13.64 26.27
C ARG A 151 15.46 13.46 26.32
N LEU A 152 15.97 12.84 27.39
CA LEU A 152 17.33 12.31 27.42
C LEU A 152 17.26 10.81 27.13
N VAL A 153 18.17 10.34 26.29
CA VAL A 153 18.33 8.93 25.90
C VAL A 153 19.79 8.53 26.09
N TYR A 154 20.05 7.22 26.22
CA TYR A 154 21.35 6.68 25.87
C TYR A 154 21.32 6.17 24.42
N VAL A 155 22.39 6.38 23.68
CA VAL A 155 22.58 5.86 22.32
C VAL A 155 23.92 5.13 22.25
N GLN A 156 23.95 3.99 21.55
CA GLN A 156 25.23 3.33 21.25
C GLN A 156 25.85 3.97 20.01
N ASP A 157 27.09 4.42 20.15
CA ASP A 157 27.91 5.00 19.08
C ASP A 157 29.29 4.34 19.14
N ASN A 158 29.68 3.65 18.06
CA ASN A 158 30.95 2.92 17.95
C ASN A 158 31.25 2.01 19.16
N GLY A 159 30.22 1.31 19.65
CA GLY A 159 30.28 0.41 20.81
C GLY A 159 30.16 1.10 22.18
N ALA A 160 30.40 2.41 22.25
CA ALA A 160 30.30 3.20 23.47
C ALA A 160 28.86 3.70 23.72
N LEU A 161 28.42 3.71 24.97
CA LEU A 161 27.08 4.16 25.35
C LEU A 161 27.14 5.63 25.80
N LYS A 162 26.60 6.53 24.97
CA LYS A 162 26.63 7.98 25.15
C LYS A 162 25.27 8.51 25.64
N LEU A 163 25.30 9.53 26.50
CA LEU A 163 24.10 10.29 26.88
C LEU A 163 23.81 11.34 25.80
N ALA A 164 22.58 11.35 25.29
CA ALA A 164 22.14 12.25 24.23
C ALA A 164 20.79 12.91 24.55
N TYR A 165 20.59 14.12 24.03
CA TYR A 165 19.27 14.71 23.87
C TYR A 165 18.63 14.15 22.59
N GLN A 166 17.44 13.57 22.70
CA GLN A 166 16.57 13.31 21.55
C GLN A 166 15.60 14.48 21.39
N PHE A 167 15.55 15.05 20.19
CA PHE A 167 14.67 16.15 19.79
C PHE A 167 13.77 15.73 18.63
N SER A 168 12.47 15.98 18.74
CA SER A 168 11.46 15.67 17.72
C SER A 168 10.64 16.93 17.40
N PHE A 169 10.60 17.36 16.12
CA PHE A 169 9.94 18.61 15.69
C PHE A 169 9.77 18.75 14.15
N PRO A 170 8.74 19.48 13.67
CA PRO A 170 8.60 19.84 12.25
C PRO A 170 9.55 20.98 11.85
N GLU A 171 10.20 20.87 10.68
CA GLU A 171 11.08 21.92 10.16
C GLU A 171 10.26 23.11 9.62
N PRO A 172 10.64 24.38 9.91
CA PRO A 172 9.88 25.52 9.42
C PRO A 172 10.10 25.74 7.92
N ASN A 173 8.98 25.92 7.19
CA ASN A 173 8.94 26.11 5.72
C ASN A 173 9.62 24.94 4.99
N SER A 174 9.19 23.71 5.27
CA SER A 174 9.78 22.47 4.74
C SER A 174 8.89 21.28 5.10
N PRO A 175 8.74 20.25 4.26
CA PRO A 175 7.94 19.07 4.59
C PRO A 175 8.62 18.14 5.62
N SER A 176 9.90 18.35 5.92
CA SER A 176 10.69 17.53 6.86
C SER A 176 10.17 17.59 8.30
N TYR A 177 10.13 16.43 8.97
CA TYR A 177 9.86 16.30 10.40
C TYR A 177 11.03 15.57 11.07
N TRP A 178 11.86 16.29 11.82
CA TRP A 178 13.14 15.76 12.30
C TRP A 178 13.04 15.03 13.65
N ASP A 179 13.61 13.82 13.72
CA ASP A 179 14.14 13.21 14.95
C ASP A 179 15.67 13.34 14.96
N ILE A 180 16.24 14.02 15.96
CA ILE A 180 17.68 14.32 16.03
C ILE A 180 18.25 13.95 17.39
N LEU A 181 19.38 13.25 17.37
CA LEU A 181 20.19 12.94 18.54
C LEU A 181 21.37 13.90 18.64
N VAL A 182 21.47 14.61 19.76
CA VAL A 182 22.57 15.53 20.08
C VAL A 182 23.32 15.01 21.30
N ASP A 183 24.64 14.84 21.21
CA ASP A 183 25.49 14.45 22.35
C ASP A 183 25.34 15.45 23.49
N ALA A 184 24.88 14.98 24.66
CA ALA A 184 24.47 15.84 25.77
C ALA A 184 25.65 16.46 26.54
N ASN A 185 26.90 16.23 26.09
CA ASN A 185 28.11 16.78 26.69
C ASN A 185 28.88 17.71 25.75
N THR A 186 28.80 17.47 24.44
CA THR A 186 29.56 18.22 23.41
C THR A 186 28.68 19.07 22.51
N GLY A 187 27.38 18.76 22.36
CA GLY A 187 26.49 19.44 21.42
C GLY A 187 26.65 18.99 19.97
N ASN A 188 27.44 17.96 19.70
CA ASN A 188 27.58 17.36 18.37
C ASN A 188 26.32 16.58 17.99
N ILE A 189 25.90 16.64 16.72
CA ILE A 189 24.86 15.78 16.19
C ILE A 189 25.42 14.35 16.07
N ILE A 190 24.73 13.38 16.67
CA ILE A 190 25.04 11.93 16.58
C ILE A 190 24.25 11.30 15.44
N SER A 191 22.97 11.66 15.31
CA SER A 191 22.06 11.15 14.28
C SER A 191 21.02 12.20 13.92
N LYS A 192 20.55 12.16 12.67
CA LYS A 192 19.47 12.98 12.12
C LYS A 192 18.62 12.09 11.22
N LEU A 193 17.33 11.98 11.53
CA LEU A 193 16.35 11.16 10.82
C LEU A 193 15.16 12.05 10.42
N ASP A 194 14.77 12.02 9.14
CA ASP A 194 13.48 12.57 8.72
C ASP A 194 12.39 11.52 9.00
N LEU A 195 11.31 11.94 9.63
CA LEU A 195 10.09 11.16 9.83
C LEU A 195 9.05 11.45 8.74
N ASN A 196 9.34 12.37 7.82
CA ASN A 196 8.60 12.50 6.57
C ASN A 196 9.06 11.47 5.55
N LEU A 197 8.14 10.60 5.13
CA LEU A 197 8.34 9.64 4.05
C LEU A 197 7.71 10.22 2.78
N SER A 198 8.50 10.39 1.73
CA SER A 198 8.12 11.10 0.51
C SER A 198 8.27 10.22 -0.74
N CYS A 199 7.18 10.06 -1.48
CA CYS A 199 7.07 9.31 -2.72
C CYS A 199 7.73 10.02 -3.92
N ASN A 200 9.02 10.32 -3.84
CA ASN A 200 9.74 11.07 -4.89
C ASN A 200 10.29 10.15 -5.98
N PHE A 201 9.56 10.00 -7.08
CA PHE A 201 9.88 9.09 -8.18
C PHE A 201 10.93 9.66 -9.15
N HIS A 202 12.06 8.96 -9.29
CA HIS A 202 13.10 9.30 -10.28
C HIS A 202 12.73 8.79 -11.67
N HIS A 203 13.19 9.47 -12.72
CA HIS A 203 12.63 9.29 -14.08
C HIS A 203 12.92 7.94 -14.77
N ASP A 204 13.78 7.09 -14.19
CA ASP A 204 14.26 5.84 -14.80
C ASP A 204 13.52 4.56 -14.32
N ALA A 205 12.54 4.69 -13.43
CA ALA A 205 12.07 3.58 -12.57
C ALA A 205 11.00 2.61 -13.15
N TYR A 206 10.73 2.58 -14.47
CA TYR A 206 9.48 1.96 -15.00
C TYR A 206 9.66 1.04 -16.24
N SER A 207 9.38 -0.29 -16.15
CA SER A 207 8.91 -1.16 -17.27
C SER A 207 8.84 -2.70 -17.00
N ARG A 208 7.64 -3.34 -17.07
CA ARG A 208 7.29 -4.73 -17.58
C ARG A 208 5.79 -5.11 -17.32
N ASP A 209 5.19 -6.08 -18.06
CA ASP A 209 3.74 -5.97 -18.44
C ASP A 209 2.87 -7.23 -18.88
N TYR A 210 1.52 -7.07 -18.82
CA TYR A 210 0.32 -7.78 -19.43
C TYR A 210 -0.10 -9.25 -19.07
N SER A 211 -1.40 -9.69 -19.05
CA SER A 211 -2.67 -9.33 -18.33
C SER A 211 -3.91 -10.15 -18.86
N HIS A 212 -5.03 -10.40 -18.10
CA HIS A 212 -6.49 -10.36 -18.53
C HIS A 212 -7.56 -10.98 -17.54
N VAL A 213 -8.89 -10.84 -17.82
CA VAL A 213 -10.01 -10.73 -16.81
C VAL A 213 -11.35 -11.43 -17.19
N HIS A 214 -12.21 -11.83 -16.22
CA HIS A 214 -13.68 -11.53 -16.13
C HIS A 214 -14.37 -12.09 -14.83
N ASN A 215 -15.61 -11.65 -14.54
CA ASN A 215 -16.23 -11.43 -13.20
C ASN A 215 -17.05 -12.66 -12.65
N GLU A 216 -17.89 -12.66 -11.58
CA GLU A 216 -18.91 -11.67 -11.10
C GLU A 216 -19.41 -11.79 -9.61
N THR A 217 -20.64 -11.34 -9.28
CA THR A 217 -21.22 -10.94 -7.95
C THR A 217 -22.04 -12.05 -7.18
N ILE A 218 -22.71 -11.96 -5.99
CA ILE A 218 -22.79 -11.14 -4.71
C ILE A 218 -23.74 -11.90 -3.69
N ALA A 219 -23.65 -11.68 -2.35
CA ALA A 219 -24.79 -11.43 -1.38
C ALA A 219 -24.67 -11.93 0.10
N GLY A 220 -24.74 -11.02 1.09
CA GLY A 220 -25.42 -11.25 2.39
C GLY A 220 -24.58 -11.45 3.70
N PRO A 221 -24.72 -10.61 4.75
CA PRO A 221 -23.90 -10.66 5.99
C PRO A 221 -24.63 -11.12 7.28
N LEU A 222 -23.89 -11.29 8.39
CA LEU A 222 -24.39 -11.52 9.76
C LEU A 222 -23.74 -10.58 10.80
N LYS A 223 -24.38 -10.47 11.99
CA LYS A 223 -24.17 -9.41 12.99
C LYS A 223 -23.09 -9.73 14.04
N GLN A 224 -22.67 -8.69 14.76
CA GLN A 224 -21.80 -8.73 15.95
C GLN A 224 -22.49 -7.98 17.12
N GLU A 225 -22.17 -8.33 18.37
CA GLU A 225 -22.62 -7.62 19.59
C GLU A 225 -21.39 -7.11 20.37
N GLU A 226 -21.53 -5.99 21.10
CA GLU A 226 -20.44 -5.36 21.86
C GLU A 226 -20.78 -5.18 23.36
N SER A 227 -19.75 -5.30 24.21
CA SER A 227 -19.81 -5.03 25.64
C SER A 227 -19.69 -3.53 25.95
N LYS A 228 -20.45 -3.04 26.94
CA LYS A 228 -20.59 -1.60 27.22
C LYS A 228 -19.54 -1.07 28.21
N ASN A 229 -18.76 -0.08 27.77
CA ASN A 229 -18.21 0.96 28.65
C ASN A 229 -18.98 2.27 28.40
N SER A 230 -19.51 2.89 29.45
CA SER A 230 -20.50 3.98 29.33
C SER A 230 -19.85 5.37 29.27
N PHE A 231 -19.35 5.75 28.09
CA PHE A 231 -19.08 7.16 27.76
C PHE A 231 -20.37 7.86 27.30
N SER A 232 -20.49 9.16 27.57
CA SER A 232 -21.66 9.98 27.20
C SER A 232 -21.56 10.46 25.75
N LEU A 233 -21.47 9.51 24.81
CA LEU A 233 -21.37 9.77 23.38
C LEU A 233 -22.63 10.46 22.86
N LEU A 234 -22.45 11.53 22.07
CA LEU A 234 -23.52 12.21 21.36
C LEU A 234 -23.77 11.52 20.01
N ALA A 235 -24.98 11.65 19.46
CA ALA A 235 -25.24 11.18 18.10
C ALA A 235 -24.40 11.97 17.07
N PRO A 236 -23.87 11.32 16.02
CA PRO A 236 -23.33 12.02 14.86
C PRO A 236 -24.36 12.97 14.25
N ASP A 237 -23.92 14.16 13.83
CA ASP A 237 -24.74 14.98 12.93
C ASP A 237 -24.74 14.34 11.53
N ASN A 238 -25.86 14.43 10.80
CA ASN A 238 -25.91 13.96 9.41
C ASN A 238 -24.95 14.75 8.52
N ALA A 239 -24.35 14.07 7.54
CA ALA A 239 -23.49 14.66 6.52
C ALA A 239 -23.53 13.82 5.22
N SER A 240 -23.26 14.46 4.09
CA SER A 240 -23.16 13.81 2.77
C SER A 240 -22.04 14.38 1.93
N TYR A 241 -21.28 13.51 1.25
CA TYR A 241 -20.08 13.85 0.49
C TYR A 241 -20.21 13.33 -0.93
N ASN A 242 -19.90 14.14 -1.94
CA ASN A 242 -19.82 13.69 -3.33
C ASN A 242 -18.35 13.36 -3.67
N VAL A 243 -18.01 12.08 -3.79
CA VAL A 243 -16.61 11.58 -3.73
C VAL A 243 -16.40 10.37 -4.64
N PHE A 244 -15.14 10.07 -4.97
CA PHE A 244 -14.76 8.77 -5.51
C PHE A 244 -14.79 7.75 -4.37
N ALA A 245 -15.95 7.14 -4.15
CA ALA A 245 -16.13 6.18 -3.06
C ALA A 245 -15.30 4.91 -3.31
N LEU A 246 -14.67 4.38 -2.25
CA LEU A 246 -13.93 3.11 -2.35
C LEU A 246 -14.86 1.98 -2.83
N PRO A 247 -14.40 1.07 -3.71
CA PRO A 247 -13.00 0.86 -4.11
C PRO A 247 -12.59 1.57 -5.41
N ILE A 248 -13.25 2.66 -5.84
CA ILE A 248 -12.76 3.45 -6.98
C ILE A 248 -11.39 4.02 -6.62
N GLU A 249 -10.38 3.80 -7.47
CA GLU A 249 -9.01 4.27 -7.23
C GLU A 249 -8.85 5.75 -7.58
N ALA A 250 -9.26 6.18 -8.77
CA ALA A 250 -9.07 7.55 -9.25
C ALA A 250 -10.13 7.92 -10.32
N PRO A 251 -10.18 9.17 -10.83
CA PRO A 251 -11.17 9.61 -11.82
C PRO A 251 -11.23 8.80 -13.13
N THR A 252 -10.14 8.09 -13.47
CA THR A 252 -10.09 7.19 -14.64
C THR A 252 -10.70 5.80 -14.38
N PHE A 253 -10.98 5.45 -13.13
CA PHE A 253 -11.50 4.13 -12.72
C PHE A 253 -13.03 4.13 -12.51
N GLY A 254 -13.66 5.30 -12.31
CA GLY A 254 -15.09 5.40 -12.08
C GLY A 254 -15.56 6.83 -11.79
N SER A 255 -16.86 7.01 -11.63
CA SER A 255 -17.50 8.31 -11.36
C SER A 255 -17.63 8.59 -9.86
N ARG A 256 -17.65 9.88 -9.48
CA ARG A 256 -18.05 10.30 -8.12
C ARG A 256 -19.49 9.89 -7.81
N SER A 257 -19.78 9.64 -6.54
CA SER A 257 -21.13 9.39 -6.03
C SER A 257 -21.36 10.08 -4.69
N ILE A 258 -22.63 10.35 -4.36
CA ILE A 258 -23.01 10.92 -3.06
C ILE A 258 -23.14 9.79 -2.04
N VAL A 259 -22.32 9.84 -0.99
CA VAL A 259 -22.38 8.95 0.17
C VAL A 259 -22.83 9.73 1.40
N SER A 260 -23.79 9.17 2.15
CA SER A 260 -24.37 9.81 3.34
C SER A 260 -24.06 9.00 4.59
N ASN A 261 -23.66 9.68 5.67
CA ASN A 261 -23.26 9.09 6.96
C ASN A 261 -22.31 7.86 6.84
N PRO A 262 -21.20 7.93 6.08
CA PRO A 262 -20.32 6.79 5.73
C PRO A 262 -19.40 6.28 6.86
N TRP A 263 -19.56 6.76 8.09
CA TRP A 263 -18.74 6.41 9.25
C TRP A 263 -19.09 5.05 9.87
N ILE A 264 -18.08 4.37 10.40
CA ILE A 264 -18.27 3.16 11.21
C ILE A 264 -18.35 3.58 12.67
N LEU A 265 -19.52 3.46 13.30
CA LEU A 265 -19.78 3.96 14.67
C LEU A 265 -18.88 3.35 15.75
N THR A 266 -18.33 2.15 15.55
CA THR A 266 -17.37 1.53 16.48
C THR A 266 -15.97 2.20 16.43
N ALA A 267 -15.64 2.89 15.33
CA ALA A 267 -14.38 3.61 15.10
C ALA A 267 -14.53 5.13 15.24
N SER A 268 -15.61 5.69 14.71
CA SER A 268 -15.98 7.12 14.76
C SER A 268 -17.36 7.29 15.42
N PRO A 269 -17.48 7.20 16.76
CA PRO A 269 -18.78 7.06 17.43
C PRO A 269 -19.68 8.30 17.34
N GLU A 270 -19.08 9.48 17.25
CA GLU A 270 -19.77 10.77 17.13
C GLU A 270 -19.68 11.34 15.69
N GLY A 271 -19.29 10.49 14.72
CA GLY A 271 -19.08 10.84 13.32
C GLY A 271 -17.78 11.62 13.07
N TRP A 272 -17.57 12.02 11.83
CA TRP A 272 -16.31 12.64 11.40
C TRP A 272 -16.22 14.16 11.61
N HIS A 273 -17.27 14.80 12.13
CA HIS A 273 -17.35 16.27 12.29
C HIS A 273 -17.36 16.75 13.74
N TYR A 274 -16.88 15.92 14.66
CA TYR A 274 -16.67 16.26 16.08
C TYR A 274 -15.26 15.83 16.48
N ASP A 275 -14.57 16.64 17.31
CA ASP A 275 -13.21 16.34 17.80
C ASP A 275 -13.15 16.02 19.31
N GLY A 276 -14.30 15.74 19.93
CA GLY A 276 -14.43 15.60 21.38
C GLY A 276 -14.65 16.92 22.13
N THR A 277 -14.61 18.08 21.46
CA THR A 277 -14.93 19.40 22.03
C THR A 277 -15.86 20.21 21.13
N THR A 278 -15.55 20.31 19.84
CA THR A 278 -16.16 21.23 18.87
C THR A 278 -16.82 20.47 17.72
N ARG A 279 -18.05 20.86 17.35
CA ARG A 279 -18.72 20.37 16.13
C ARG A 279 -18.45 21.31 14.97
N TYR A 280 -17.95 20.76 13.87
CA TYR A 280 -17.57 21.50 12.66
C TYR A 280 -18.62 21.32 11.55
N THR A 281 -18.69 22.28 10.63
CA THR A 281 -19.40 22.16 9.34
C THR A 281 -18.44 22.05 8.15
N ILE A 282 -17.14 22.30 8.37
CA ILE A 282 -16.03 22.07 7.45
C ILE A 282 -15.46 20.65 7.54
N THR A 283 -14.52 20.30 6.65
CA THR A 283 -13.72 19.06 6.58
C THR A 283 -12.76 18.85 7.78
N ARG A 284 -13.31 18.83 8.99
CA ARG A 284 -12.59 18.65 10.26
C ARG A 284 -13.38 17.82 11.27
N GLY A 285 -12.69 16.94 12.01
CA GLY A 285 -13.17 16.33 13.24
C GLY A 285 -12.11 15.44 13.88
N ASN A 286 -12.52 14.33 14.50
CA ASN A 286 -11.64 13.56 15.38
C ASN A 286 -10.42 12.95 14.69
N ASN A 287 -10.56 12.47 13.45
CA ASN A 287 -9.55 11.62 12.82
C ASN A 287 -8.63 12.41 11.87
N VAL A 288 -9.13 13.50 11.30
CA VAL A 288 -8.45 14.31 10.28
C VAL A 288 -9.00 15.75 10.24
N HIS A 289 -8.11 16.68 9.89
CA HIS A 289 -8.41 18.02 9.44
C HIS A 289 -7.86 18.16 8.02
N ALA A 290 -8.73 18.24 7.02
CA ALA A 290 -8.33 18.35 5.62
C ALA A 290 -8.58 19.76 5.10
N TYR A 291 -7.56 20.37 4.49
CA TYR A 291 -7.53 21.76 4.05
C TYR A 291 -6.59 21.96 2.86
N GLU A 292 -6.58 23.14 2.28
CA GLU A 292 -5.65 23.60 1.24
C GLU A 292 -4.37 24.21 1.84
N ASP A 293 -3.21 23.98 1.21
CA ASP A 293 -1.98 24.76 1.46
C ASP A 293 -1.16 24.98 0.17
N THR A 294 -1.77 25.62 -0.83
CA THR A 294 -1.10 26.02 -2.09
C THR A 294 0.08 27.00 -1.86
N SER A 295 0.26 27.48 -0.64
CA SER A 295 1.31 28.43 -0.23
C SER A 295 2.48 27.77 0.52
N ALA A 296 2.45 26.46 0.77
CA ALA A 296 3.48 25.69 1.48
C ALA A 296 3.85 26.29 2.85
N LEU A 297 2.83 26.61 3.64
CA LEU A 297 2.98 27.19 4.98
C LEU A 297 3.05 26.14 6.10
N ASN A 298 2.72 24.87 5.78
CA ASN A 298 2.45 23.76 6.69
C ASN A 298 1.38 24.16 7.73
N ALA A 299 0.33 24.84 7.28
CA ALA A 299 -0.66 25.47 8.15
C ALA A 299 -2.06 25.48 7.53
N PRO A 300 -3.15 25.31 8.31
CA PRO A 300 -4.51 25.26 7.77
C PRO A 300 -4.93 26.50 6.96
N GLY A 301 -4.98 26.34 5.63
CA GLY A 301 -5.58 27.28 4.68
C GLY A 301 -7.08 27.06 4.50
N PHE A 302 -7.57 27.08 3.27
CA PHE A 302 -9.00 26.94 2.99
C PHE A 302 -9.54 25.54 3.36
N SER A 303 -10.76 25.48 3.89
CA SER A 303 -11.52 24.24 4.09
C SER A 303 -12.96 24.44 3.59
N PRO A 304 -13.50 23.54 2.75
CA PRO A 304 -14.87 23.66 2.25
C PRO A 304 -15.88 23.47 3.39
N ASP A 305 -16.88 24.37 3.45
CA ASP A 305 -17.98 24.33 4.42
C ASP A 305 -19.23 23.70 3.80
N GLY A 306 -19.68 22.57 4.35
CA GLY A 306 -20.91 21.90 3.96
C GLY A 306 -22.17 22.53 4.56
N GLY A 307 -22.03 23.60 5.35
CA GLY A 307 -23.10 24.31 6.04
C GLY A 307 -23.74 23.50 7.16
N ALA A 308 -24.85 24.00 7.69
CA ALA A 308 -25.58 23.37 8.81
C ALA A 308 -26.04 21.92 8.53
N THR A 309 -26.17 21.53 7.25
CA THR A 309 -26.53 20.18 6.81
C THR A 309 -25.34 19.32 6.36
N ARG A 310 -24.11 19.86 6.38
CA ARG A 310 -22.86 19.16 6.03
C ARG A 310 -22.93 18.44 4.68
N ASN A 311 -23.38 19.18 3.67
CA ASN A 311 -23.57 18.69 2.31
C ASN A 311 -22.40 19.10 1.40
N PHE A 312 -21.34 18.32 1.41
CA PHE A 312 -20.12 18.53 0.62
C PHE A 312 -20.29 18.02 -0.82
N ASN A 313 -21.22 18.65 -1.55
CA ASN A 313 -21.56 18.33 -2.94
C ASN A 313 -21.06 19.40 -3.92
N TYR A 314 -19.73 19.53 -4.02
CA TYR A 314 -19.08 20.47 -4.93
C TYR A 314 -18.94 19.90 -6.35
N PRO A 315 -18.92 20.75 -7.40
CA PRO A 315 -18.65 20.31 -8.77
C PRO A 315 -17.26 19.67 -8.91
N PHE A 316 -17.06 18.93 -10.00
CA PHE A 316 -15.75 18.41 -10.42
C PHE A 316 -15.74 18.31 -11.95
N ASN A 317 -14.64 18.72 -12.57
CA ASN A 317 -14.36 18.53 -13.98
C ASN A 317 -12.86 18.24 -14.12
N ILE A 318 -12.52 17.05 -14.65
CA ILE A 318 -11.15 16.55 -14.76
C ILE A 318 -10.26 17.42 -15.68
N ASN A 319 -10.85 18.19 -16.60
CA ASN A 319 -10.14 19.08 -17.53
C ASN A 319 -10.24 20.56 -17.13
N ASP A 320 -10.66 20.84 -15.89
CA ASP A 320 -10.71 22.19 -15.32
C ASP A 320 -9.43 22.51 -14.56
N ASP A 321 -9.24 23.80 -14.22
CA ASP A 321 -8.15 24.21 -13.34
C ASP A 321 -8.29 23.51 -11.97
N PRO A 322 -7.20 22.97 -11.38
CA PRO A 322 -7.24 22.37 -10.04
C PRO A 322 -7.86 23.28 -8.97
N PHE A 323 -7.69 24.60 -9.07
CA PHE A 323 -8.35 25.58 -8.18
C PHE A 323 -9.88 25.47 -8.22
N ASN A 324 -10.47 25.30 -9.41
CA ASN A 324 -11.92 25.13 -9.57
C ASN A 324 -12.43 23.79 -9.00
N ASN A 325 -11.54 22.79 -8.89
CA ASN A 325 -11.82 21.49 -8.29
C ASN A 325 -11.52 21.41 -6.78
N GLN A 326 -10.85 22.41 -6.19
CA GLN A 326 -10.25 22.38 -4.85
C GLN A 326 -11.22 21.97 -3.73
N SER A 327 -12.45 22.49 -3.72
CA SER A 327 -13.46 22.10 -2.72
C SER A 327 -13.86 20.62 -2.82
N ALA A 328 -13.85 20.03 -4.02
CA ALA A 328 -14.06 18.60 -4.22
C ALA A 328 -12.82 17.77 -3.87
N ALA A 329 -11.61 18.29 -4.12
CA ALA A 329 -10.35 17.65 -3.77
C ALA A 329 -10.22 17.46 -2.25
N ILE A 330 -10.38 18.54 -1.47
CA ILE A 330 -10.34 18.50 0.00
C ILE A 330 -11.46 17.61 0.56
N THR A 331 -12.65 17.62 -0.06
CA THR A 331 -13.77 16.74 0.32
C THR A 331 -13.43 15.26 0.11
N ASN A 332 -12.77 14.92 -1.00
CA ASN A 332 -12.34 13.55 -1.30
C ASN A 332 -11.23 13.11 -0.32
N LEU A 333 -10.22 13.96 -0.11
CA LEU A 333 -9.12 13.72 0.84
C LEU A 333 -9.63 13.49 2.27
N PHE A 334 -10.59 14.30 2.72
CA PHE A 334 -11.27 14.15 4.02
C PHE A 334 -12.02 12.83 4.12
N TYR A 335 -12.81 12.47 3.10
CA TYR A 335 -13.57 11.22 3.07
C TYR A 335 -12.63 10.00 3.12
N ILE A 336 -11.55 9.99 2.33
CA ILE A 336 -10.63 8.84 2.27
C ILE A 336 -9.83 8.71 3.57
N ASN A 337 -9.27 9.78 4.12
CA ASN A 337 -8.57 9.73 5.42
C ASN A 337 -9.47 9.13 6.53
N ASN A 338 -10.74 9.55 6.60
CA ASN A 338 -11.69 8.98 7.54
C ASN A 338 -12.10 7.53 7.20
N LYS A 339 -12.20 7.15 5.92
CA LYS A 339 -12.44 5.75 5.55
C LYS A 339 -11.28 4.85 5.94
N ILE A 340 -10.03 5.28 5.75
CA ILE A 340 -8.84 4.50 6.13
C ILE A 340 -8.81 4.34 7.65
N HIS A 341 -9.01 5.43 8.41
CA HIS A 341 -9.15 5.36 9.87
C HIS A 341 -10.20 4.31 10.29
N ASP A 342 -11.43 4.44 9.81
CA ASP A 342 -12.54 3.58 10.19
C ASP A 342 -12.33 2.11 9.78
N ILE A 343 -11.69 1.85 8.63
CA ILE A 343 -11.36 0.50 8.16
C ILE A 343 -10.26 -0.10 9.03
N PHE A 344 -9.12 0.58 9.19
CA PHE A 344 -7.98 0.03 9.92
C PHE A 344 -8.24 -0.08 11.43
N TYR A 345 -9.08 0.77 12.01
CA TYR A 345 -9.58 0.60 13.38
C TYR A 345 -10.24 -0.78 13.56
N MET A 346 -11.08 -1.20 12.61
CA MET A 346 -11.73 -2.52 12.65
C MET A 346 -10.77 -3.68 12.41
N PHE A 347 -9.63 -3.45 11.75
CA PHE A 347 -8.49 -4.38 11.67
C PHE A 347 -7.51 -4.25 12.86
N GLY A 348 -7.80 -3.42 13.86
CA GLY A 348 -7.06 -3.32 15.11
C GLY A 348 -6.12 -2.13 15.26
N PHE A 349 -6.11 -1.16 14.34
CA PHE A 349 -5.43 0.13 14.52
C PHE A 349 -6.29 1.07 15.39
N THR A 350 -6.38 0.74 16.67
CA THR A 350 -7.14 1.42 17.72
C THR A 350 -6.29 2.45 18.47
N PRO A 351 -6.87 3.25 19.39
CA PRO A 351 -6.10 4.11 20.29
C PRO A 351 -5.00 3.39 21.07
N ALA A 352 -5.27 2.20 21.63
CA ALA A 352 -4.25 1.39 22.30
C ALA A 352 -3.15 0.89 21.33
N ALA A 353 -3.43 0.84 20.02
CA ALA A 353 -2.46 0.57 18.96
C ALA A 353 -1.92 1.85 18.28
N ARG A 354 -2.02 3.02 18.95
CA ARG A 354 -1.45 4.32 18.54
C ARG A 354 -2.03 4.91 17.25
N ASN A 355 -3.35 4.84 17.08
CA ASN A 355 -4.02 5.46 15.93
C ASN A 355 -4.17 6.99 16.05
N PHE A 356 -4.53 7.64 14.94
CA PHE A 356 -4.52 9.11 14.79
C PHE A 356 -5.87 9.74 15.16
N GLN A 357 -6.02 10.26 16.38
CA GLN A 357 -7.28 10.84 16.87
C GLN A 357 -7.11 12.03 17.82
N ASN A 358 -8.03 13.00 17.77
CA ASN A 358 -8.04 14.13 18.69
C ASN A 358 -8.43 13.71 20.12
N THR A 359 -9.45 12.85 20.24
CA THR A 359 -9.84 12.17 21.48
C THR A 359 -9.88 10.66 21.27
N ASN A 360 -9.31 9.94 22.25
CA ASN A 360 -9.23 8.49 22.27
C ASN A 360 -10.37 7.85 23.08
N PHE A 361 -11.34 8.64 23.57
CA PHE A 361 -12.47 8.21 24.40
C PHE A 361 -12.07 7.34 25.62
N GLY A 362 -10.87 7.54 26.16
CA GLY A 362 -10.33 6.73 27.27
C GLY A 362 -9.90 5.30 26.91
N LEU A 363 -9.83 4.94 25.63
CA LEU A 363 -9.54 3.59 25.12
C LEU A 363 -8.03 3.27 24.98
N GLY A 364 -7.16 4.02 25.66
CA GLY A 364 -5.70 3.92 25.56
C GLY A 364 -5.07 4.92 24.58
N GLY A 365 -3.75 4.82 24.39
CA GLY A 365 -2.96 5.73 23.56
C GLY A 365 -2.89 7.18 24.07
N VAL A 366 -2.27 8.05 23.28
CA VAL A 366 -2.16 9.50 23.50
C VAL A 366 -2.74 10.23 22.30
N GLY A 367 -3.93 10.82 22.45
CA GLY A 367 -4.58 11.60 21.38
C GLY A 367 -4.04 13.02 21.21
N ASN A 368 -4.85 13.88 20.58
CA ASN A 368 -4.47 15.19 20.00
C ASN A 368 -3.53 15.04 18.77
N ASP A 369 -3.68 13.93 18.03
CA ASP A 369 -2.83 13.55 16.90
C ASP A 369 -3.61 13.10 15.65
N TYR A 370 -4.77 13.74 15.43
CA TYR A 370 -5.50 13.67 14.17
C TYR A 370 -4.60 14.05 12.97
N VAL A 371 -4.89 13.49 11.79
CA VAL A 371 -4.11 13.77 10.58
C VAL A 371 -4.34 15.20 10.09
N GLN A 372 -3.27 15.94 9.83
CA GLN A 372 -3.31 17.16 9.02
C GLN A 372 -3.19 16.75 7.55
N ALA A 373 -4.23 16.96 6.75
CA ALA A 373 -4.27 16.50 5.35
C ALA A 373 -4.32 17.70 4.39
N GLU A 374 -3.17 18.00 3.79
CA GLU A 374 -2.91 19.21 3.02
C GLU A 374 -3.10 18.90 1.53
N ALA A 375 -4.15 19.47 0.93
CA ALA A 375 -4.52 19.26 -0.46
C ALA A 375 -3.93 20.37 -1.35
N GLN A 376 -3.49 19.98 -2.55
CA GLN A 376 -2.88 20.88 -3.54
C GLN A 376 -1.67 21.64 -2.97
N ASP A 377 -0.90 20.98 -2.10
CA ASP A 377 0.18 21.62 -1.35
C ASP A 377 1.26 22.21 -2.29
N GLY A 378 1.66 23.45 -2.03
CA GLY A 378 2.58 24.21 -2.90
C GLY A 378 4.06 23.81 -2.79
N GLY A 379 4.41 22.93 -1.86
CA GLY A 379 5.79 22.52 -1.56
C GLY A 379 6.38 21.51 -2.53
N GLY A 380 5.56 20.88 -3.37
CA GLY A 380 6.00 19.85 -4.32
C GLY A 380 5.08 19.65 -5.51
N THR A 381 5.48 18.76 -6.43
CA THR A 381 4.65 18.21 -7.51
C THR A 381 5.08 16.77 -7.81
N ASN A 382 4.24 16.00 -8.51
CA ASN A 382 4.55 14.64 -9.01
C ASN A 382 4.89 13.61 -7.92
N ASN A 383 4.32 13.79 -6.73
CA ASN A 383 4.77 13.17 -5.48
C ASN A 383 3.61 13.31 -4.44
N ALA A 384 3.74 12.66 -3.29
CA ALA A 384 2.96 12.90 -2.08
C ALA A 384 3.81 12.46 -0.86
N ASN A 385 3.44 12.86 0.36
CA ASN A 385 4.20 12.46 1.54
C ASN A 385 3.33 12.25 2.79
N PHE A 386 3.92 11.58 3.78
CA PHE A 386 3.35 11.43 5.12
C PHE A 386 4.42 11.49 6.23
N ALA A 387 4.37 12.56 7.03
CA ALA A 387 5.13 12.67 8.28
C ALA A 387 4.54 11.79 9.37
N SER A 388 5.32 10.83 9.88
CA SER A 388 4.90 9.80 10.86
C SER A 388 5.52 9.97 12.26
N PRO A 389 5.21 11.06 13.01
CA PRO A 389 5.70 11.21 14.38
C PRO A 389 4.93 10.32 15.38
N SER A 390 5.51 10.17 16.56
CA SER A 390 5.03 9.25 17.62
C SER A 390 3.62 9.57 18.13
N ASP A 391 3.01 8.63 18.85
CA ASP A 391 1.72 8.79 19.54
C ASP A 391 1.59 10.16 20.26
N GLY A 392 0.47 10.87 20.09
CA GLY A 392 0.27 12.22 20.62
C GLY A 392 1.00 13.35 19.88
N ASN A 393 1.46 13.09 18.65
CA ASN A 393 2.04 14.05 17.72
C ASN A 393 1.26 13.98 16.39
N LYS A 394 0.75 15.10 15.89
CA LYS A 394 -0.03 15.15 14.64
C LYS A 394 0.85 14.73 13.45
N PRO A 395 0.45 13.72 12.67
CA PRO A 395 1.06 13.48 11.38
C PRO A 395 0.54 14.50 10.35
N THR A 396 1.32 14.73 9.31
CA THR A 396 0.94 15.55 8.17
C THR A 396 1.01 14.71 6.91
N MET A 397 -0.05 14.72 6.11
CA MET A 397 -0.13 14.14 4.77
C MET A 397 -0.18 15.28 3.77
N GLN A 398 0.74 15.33 2.81
CA GLN A 398 0.77 16.38 1.77
C GLN A 398 0.51 15.79 0.39
N MET A 399 -0.58 16.25 -0.25
CA MET A 399 -1.04 15.78 -1.55
C MET A 399 -0.77 16.84 -2.62
N TYR A 400 0.20 16.58 -3.50
CA TYR A 400 0.59 17.53 -4.53
C TYR A 400 -0.20 17.37 -5.84
N LEU A 401 -0.10 18.41 -6.68
CA LEU A 401 -0.47 18.33 -8.09
C LEU A 401 0.61 17.59 -8.89
N TRP A 402 0.20 16.89 -9.93
CA TRP A 402 1.07 16.16 -10.85
C TRP A 402 1.20 16.92 -12.17
N SER A 403 2.25 16.60 -12.96
CA SER A 403 2.50 17.27 -14.23
C SER A 403 1.29 17.22 -15.15
N THR A 404 0.97 18.34 -15.80
CA THR A 404 -0.13 18.41 -16.76
C THR A 404 0.08 17.40 -17.89
N VAL A 405 -0.78 16.39 -17.93
CA VAL A 405 -0.82 15.38 -18.99
C VAL A 405 -1.84 15.80 -20.05
N ASN A 406 -1.50 15.63 -21.32
CA ASN A 406 -2.47 15.81 -22.40
C ASN A 406 -2.45 14.58 -23.31
N ARG A 407 -3.64 14.11 -23.67
CA ARG A 407 -3.79 12.99 -24.59
C ARG A 407 -3.50 13.49 -26.01
N ILE A 408 -2.38 13.06 -26.61
CA ILE A 408 -2.03 13.50 -27.98
C ILE A 408 -2.43 12.55 -29.10
N PHE A 409 -2.91 11.35 -28.78
CA PHE A 409 -3.27 10.30 -29.73
C PHE A 409 -4.72 9.83 -29.56
N TYR A 410 -5.53 9.94 -30.62
CA TYR A 410 -6.94 9.54 -30.63
C TYR A 410 -7.23 8.58 -31.78
N TYR A 411 -7.95 7.49 -31.50
CA TYR A 411 -8.50 6.61 -32.53
C TYR A 411 -9.89 7.07 -32.96
N ASN A 412 -10.11 7.09 -34.28
CA ASN A 412 -11.41 7.32 -34.89
C ASN A 412 -11.95 6.03 -35.54
N ALA A 413 -11.04 5.17 -36.04
CA ALA A 413 -11.36 3.84 -36.57
C ALA A 413 -10.18 2.87 -36.39
N PRO A 414 -10.42 1.55 -36.28
CA PRO A 414 -11.73 0.89 -36.17
C PRO A 414 -12.42 1.20 -34.84
N THR A 415 -13.74 0.95 -34.73
CA THR A 415 -14.52 1.24 -33.52
C THR A 415 -14.00 0.50 -32.28
N SER A 416 -13.37 -0.66 -32.46
CA SER A 416 -12.67 -1.43 -31.42
C SER A 416 -11.41 -0.74 -30.87
N ALA A 417 -10.81 0.18 -31.62
CA ALA A 417 -9.64 0.96 -31.20
C ALA A 417 -10.03 2.27 -30.49
N VAL A 418 -11.21 2.83 -30.74
CA VAL A 418 -11.68 4.11 -30.17
C VAL A 418 -11.57 4.19 -28.64
N PRO A 419 -11.88 3.13 -27.85
CA PRO A 419 -11.71 3.16 -26.39
C PRO A 419 -10.26 3.14 -25.91
N ARG A 420 -9.28 2.78 -26.76
CA ARG A 420 -7.87 2.74 -26.37
C ARG A 420 -7.36 4.15 -26.10
N GLN A 421 -6.45 4.28 -25.14
CA GLN A 421 -5.78 5.54 -24.79
C GLN A 421 -4.26 5.35 -24.86
N PRO A 422 -3.65 5.44 -26.06
CA PRO A 422 -2.21 5.29 -26.20
C PRO A 422 -1.43 6.37 -25.48
N ILE A 423 -0.41 5.96 -24.74
CA ILE A 423 0.66 6.87 -24.29
C ILE A 423 1.45 7.27 -25.54
N ALA A 424 1.68 8.57 -25.71
CA ALA A 424 2.36 9.11 -26.88
C ALA A 424 3.26 10.30 -26.50
N GLY A 425 4.51 10.28 -26.96
CA GLY A 425 5.50 11.35 -26.77
C GLY A 425 5.60 12.25 -27.99
N THR A 426 5.98 13.51 -27.80
CA THR A 426 6.08 14.52 -28.88
C THR A 426 7.48 14.57 -29.50
N ALA A 427 7.57 15.10 -30.72
CA ALA A 427 8.84 15.53 -31.28
C ALA A 427 9.22 16.94 -30.82
N LEU A 428 10.50 17.15 -30.52
CA LEU A 428 11.11 18.47 -30.28
C LEU A 428 11.57 19.14 -31.59
N PHE A 429 11.07 18.66 -32.73
CA PHE A 429 11.40 19.11 -34.09
C PHE A 429 10.19 18.93 -35.02
N GLY A 430 10.21 19.60 -36.16
CA GLY A 430 9.04 19.68 -37.04
C GLY A 430 7.98 20.66 -36.51
N ASN A 431 6.76 20.56 -37.04
CA ASN A 431 5.65 21.33 -36.50
C ASN A 431 5.17 20.69 -35.19
N ALA A 432 4.99 21.50 -34.14
CA ALA A 432 4.32 21.05 -32.93
C ALA A 432 2.85 20.69 -33.23
N LEU A 433 2.30 19.75 -32.45
CA LEU A 433 0.85 19.53 -32.42
C LEU A 433 0.15 20.69 -31.71
N ASP A 434 -1.04 21.02 -32.19
CA ASP A 434 -1.95 22.04 -31.65
C ASP A 434 -3.38 21.46 -31.47
N ALA A 435 -4.35 22.29 -31.09
CA ALA A 435 -5.74 21.87 -30.94
C ALA A 435 -6.42 21.50 -32.28
N THR A 436 -5.93 22.03 -33.41
CA THR A 436 -6.40 21.68 -34.76
C THR A 436 -6.04 20.23 -35.10
N GLY A 437 -4.76 19.88 -34.89
CA GLY A 437 -4.21 18.55 -35.12
C GLY A 437 -4.17 18.10 -36.58
N VAL A 438 -3.78 16.84 -36.78
CA VAL A 438 -3.77 16.14 -38.06
C VAL A 438 -4.58 14.86 -37.93
N THR A 439 -5.61 14.73 -38.77
CA THR A 439 -6.47 13.54 -38.85
C THR A 439 -6.22 12.82 -40.17
N GLY A 440 -6.10 11.49 -40.14
CA GLY A 440 -5.87 10.70 -41.35
C GLY A 440 -5.89 9.19 -41.14
N ASN A 441 -5.96 8.46 -42.25
CA ASN A 441 -5.74 7.02 -42.23
C ASN A 441 -4.24 6.75 -42.02
N VAL A 442 -3.95 5.79 -41.15
CA VAL A 442 -2.58 5.31 -40.91
C VAL A 442 -2.17 4.37 -42.04
N GLN A 443 -0.93 4.50 -42.51
CA GLN A 443 -0.33 3.66 -43.54
C GLN A 443 1.04 3.18 -43.08
N LEU A 444 1.26 1.86 -43.05
CA LEU A 444 2.57 1.29 -42.76
C LEU A 444 3.56 1.67 -43.87
N SER A 445 4.74 2.16 -43.45
CA SER A 445 5.84 2.49 -44.36
C SER A 445 6.39 1.26 -45.07
N SER A 446 6.71 1.40 -46.36
CA SER A 446 7.32 0.35 -47.19
C SER A 446 8.82 0.14 -46.89
N VAL A 447 9.48 1.14 -46.30
CA VAL A 447 10.75 0.96 -45.57
C VAL A 447 10.38 0.99 -44.09
N LEU A 448 10.34 -0.18 -43.43
CA LEU A 448 9.72 -0.33 -42.11
C LEU A 448 10.30 0.65 -41.07
N ASP A 449 11.62 0.78 -41.01
CA ASP A 449 12.30 1.70 -40.10
C ASP A 449 12.44 3.14 -40.64
N GLY A 450 12.10 3.40 -41.91
CA GLY A 450 12.28 4.71 -42.56
C GLY A 450 13.72 5.24 -42.57
N CYS A 451 14.75 4.42 -42.31
CA CYS A 451 16.14 4.87 -42.24
C CYS A 451 16.80 5.04 -43.62
N THR A 452 16.22 4.44 -44.66
CA THR A 452 16.49 4.77 -46.07
C THR A 452 15.29 5.49 -46.70
N ALA A 453 15.49 6.08 -47.88
CA ALA A 453 14.46 6.87 -48.56
C ALA A 453 13.19 6.05 -48.85
N ILE A 454 12.06 6.50 -48.30
CA ILE A 454 10.74 5.91 -48.57
C ILE A 454 10.29 6.35 -49.97
N PRO A 455 9.73 5.46 -50.82
CA PRO A 455 9.30 5.80 -52.18
C PRO A 455 8.38 7.01 -52.25
N ALA A 456 8.71 7.96 -53.12
CA ALA A 456 7.97 9.21 -53.29
C ALA A 456 6.48 8.95 -53.58
N GLY A 457 5.61 9.69 -52.88
CA GLY A 457 4.16 9.59 -53.01
C GLY A 457 3.49 8.40 -52.29
N SER A 458 4.25 7.42 -51.77
CA SER A 458 3.68 6.22 -51.13
C SER A 458 2.91 6.48 -49.83
N LEU A 459 3.09 7.65 -49.19
CA LEU A 459 2.38 8.09 -47.99
C LEU A 459 1.46 9.31 -48.24
N THR A 460 1.18 9.67 -49.50
CA THR A 460 0.43 10.87 -49.88
C THR A 460 -0.91 11.00 -49.14
N GLY A 461 -1.03 12.02 -48.28
CA GLY A 461 -2.26 12.28 -47.52
C GLY A 461 -2.56 11.21 -46.45
N LYS A 462 -1.54 10.48 -45.99
CA LYS A 462 -1.62 9.49 -44.91
C LYS A 462 -0.76 9.90 -43.72
N ILE A 463 -1.08 9.33 -42.57
CA ILE A 463 -0.21 9.35 -41.40
C ILE A 463 0.71 8.12 -41.52
N GLY A 464 2.01 8.35 -41.65
CA GLY A 464 2.98 7.27 -41.85
C GLY A 464 3.28 6.54 -40.54
N LEU A 465 3.13 5.21 -40.49
CA LEU A 465 3.58 4.38 -39.38
C LEU A 465 4.98 3.82 -39.70
N VAL A 466 5.93 4.11 -38.81
CA VAL A 466 7.36 3.80 -38.97
C VAL A 466 7.91 3.17 -37.70
N GLU A 467 8.75 2.15 -37.81
CA GLU A 467 9.38 1.48 -36.67
C GLU A 467 10.63 2.23 -36.18
N ARG A 468 10.85 2.26 -34.87
CA ARG A 468 12.10 2.75 -34.27
C ARG A 468 13.23 1.81 -34.66
N GLY A 469 14.34 2.38 -35.11
CA GLY A 469 15.50 1.64 -35.64
C GLY A 469 16.78 2.40 -35.33
N THR A 470 17.86 2.10 -36.05
CA THR A 470 19.20 2.59 -35.71
C THR A 470 19.48 4.05 -36.08
N CYS A 471 18.68 4.66 -36.97
CA CYS A 471 18.83 6.07 -37.36
C CYS A 471 18.00 7.03 -36.49
N ASN A 472 18.45 8.30 -36.44
CA ASN A 472 17.80 9.40 -35.73
C ASN A 472 16.33 9.60 -36.17
N PHE A 473 15.48 10.01 -35.22
CA PHE A 473 14.05 10.28 -35.48
C PHE A 473 13.81 11.30 -36.60
N THR A 474 14.65 12.33 -36.70
CA THR A 474 14.56 13.34 -37.79
C THR A 474 14.67 12.70 -39.18
N VAL A 475 15.59 11.74 -39.38
CA VAL A 475 15.77 11.04 -40.66
C VAL A 475 14.50 10.28 -41.05
N LYS A 476 13.89 9.56 -40.09
CA LYS A 476 12.65 8.80 -40.28
C LYS A 476 11.49 9.70 -40.71
N VAL A 477 11.27 10.78 -39.96
CA VAL A 477 10.19 11.74 -40.22
C VAL A 477 10.43 12.49 -41.53
N LYS A 478 11.68 12.86 -41.84
CA LYS A 478 12.02 13.52 -43.10
C LYS A 478 11.80 12.62 -44.31
N ASN A 479 12.18 11.34 -44.23
CA ASN A 479 11.91 10.37 -45.30
C ASN A 479 10.41 10.15 -45.51
N ALA A 480 9.61 10.10 -44.44
CA ALA A 480 8.15 9.97 -44.55
C ALA A 480 7.48 11.24 -45.12
N GLN A 481 7.97 12.43 -44.74
CA GLN A 481 7.54 13.71 -45.33
C GLN A 481 7.84 13.75 -46.84
N ASN A 482 9.05 13.34 -47.25
CA ASN A 482 9.43 13.26 -48.66
C ASN A 482 8.57 12.23 -49.45
N ALA A 483 8.01 11.24 -48.77
CA ALA A 483 7.05 10.28 -49.33
C ALA A 483 5.58 10.77 -49.34
N GLY A 484 5.31 11.98 -48.84
CA GLY A 484 3.99 12.64 -48.89
C GLY A 484 3.13 12.50 -47.62
N ALA A 485 3.70 12.03 -46.51
CA ALA A 485 2.98 11.90 -45.24
C ALA A 485 2.55 13.27 -44.68
N THR A 486 1.38 13.34 -44.05
CA THR A 486 0.86 14.55 -43.38
C THR A 486 1.24 14.63 -41.90
N ALA A 487 1.53 13.48 -41.28
CA ALA A 487 2.13 13.33 -39.96
C ALA A 487 2.82 11.95 -39.88
N VAL A 488 3.61 11.72 -38.83
CA VAL A 488 4.31 10.43 -38.62
C VAL A 488 4.06 9.89 -37.22
N ILE A 489 3.67 8.63 -37.15
CA ILE A 489 3.68 7.83 -35.93
C ILE A 489 4.93 6.95 -35.99
N ILE A 490 5.88 7.22 -35.11
CA ILE A 490 6.96 6.28 -34.85
C ILE A 490 6.49 5.35 -33.73
N TYR A 491 6.66 4.05 -33.87
CA TYR A 491 6.44 3.09 -32.78
C TYR A 491 7.77 2.47 -32.36
N ASN A 492 7.95 2.22 -31.06
CA ASN A 492 9.14 1.51 -30.57
C ASN A 492 9.26 0.12 -31.22
N ASN A 493 10.50 -0.36 -31.41
CA ASN A 493 10.76 -1.76 -31.69
C ASN A 493 10.70 -2.60 -30.39
N THR A 494 10.77 -3.92 -30.51
CA THR A 494 10.74 -4.86 -29.38
C THR A 494 11.83 -4.60 -28.33
N THR A 495 13.01 -4.10 -28.70
CA THR A 495 14.10 -3.76 -27.77
C THR A 495 13.80 -2.50 -26.95
N ASN A 496 13.02 -1.55 -27.47
CA ASN A 496 12.58 -0.36 -26.76
C ASN A 496 11.21 -0.53 -26.08
N GLY A 497 10.46 -1.61 -26.40
CA GLY A 497 9.23 -2.00 -25.73
C GLY A 497 8.19 -0.88 -25.65
N ASP A 498 7.49 -0.79 -24.52
CA ASP A 498 6.43 0.20 -24.32
C ASP A 498 6.91 1.52 -23.66
N THR A 499 8.22 1.71 -23.48
CA THR A 499 8.82 2.94 -22.91
C THR A 499 8.74 4.11 -23.89
N VAL A 500 7.70 4.94 -23.74
CA VAL A 500 7.46 6.14 -24.56
C VAL A 500 8.08 7.39 -23.92
N GLY A 501 8.72 8.22 -24.73
CA GLY A 501 9.28 9.51 -24.34
C GLY A 501 9.36 10.47 -25.54
N ASN A 502 9.87 11.68 -25.32
CA ASN A 502 9.94 12.70 -26.38
C ASN A 502 11.11 12.46 -27.36
N MET A 503 10.87 12.73 -28.64
CA MET A 503 11.85 12.54 -29.71
C MET A 503 12.68 13.81 -29.92
N SER A 504 13.96 13.76 -29.54
CA SER A 504 14.92 14.85 -29.74
C SER A 504 15.58 14.80 -31.12
N GLY A 505 16.08 15.96 -31.58
CA GLY A 505 16.77 16.11 -32.86
C GLY A 505 16.63 17.54 -33.42
N THR A 506 17.29 17.83 -34.55
CA THR A 506 17.18 19.12 -35.23
C THR A 506 17.24 18.95 -36.74
N ASP A 507 16.16 19.28 -37.44
CA ASP A 507 16.10 19.48 -38.89
C ASP A 507 14.98 20.50 -39.18
N ALA A 508 15.37 21.72 -39.54
CA ALA A 508 14.44 22.82 -39.82
C ALA A 508 13.67 22.66 -41.16
N THR A 509 13.95 21.60 -41.92
CA THR A 509 13.23 21.27 -43.16
C THR A 509 12.09 20.27 -42.93
N ILE A 510 11.90 19.79 -41.70
CA ILE A 510 10.73 19.01 -41.30
C ILE A 510 9.60 20.00 -40.97
N THR A 511 8.42 19.79 -41.57
CA THR A 511 7.26 20.69 -41.47
C THR A 511 5.95 19.93 -41.19
N ILE A 512 6.05 18.66 -40.79
CA ILE A 512 4.92 17.83 -40.37
C ILE A 512 5.12 17.42 -38.91
N PRO A 513 4.05 17.24 -38.11
CA PRO A 513 4.16 16.76 -36.75
C PRO A 513 4.49 15.26 -36.70
N SER A 514 5.08 14.83 -35.59
CA SER A 514 5.29 13.40 -35.32
C SER A 514 5.21 13.06 -33.84
N VAL A 515 4.84 11.81 -33.56
CA VAL A 515 4.71 11.25 -32.21
C VAL A 515 5.45 9.91 -32.09
N LEU A 516 5.89 9.57 -30.88
CA LEU A 516 6.37 8.24 -30.52
C LEU A 516 5.26 7.50 -29.76
N ILE A 517 4.97 6.25 -30.12
CA ILE A 517 4.08 5.35 -29.37
C ILE A 517 4.80 4.05 -28.98
N SER A 518 4.15 3.29 -28.09
CA SER A 518 4.62 2.02 -27.55
C SER A 518 4.76 0.94 -28.64
N ASN A 519 5.58 -0.10 -28.41
CA ASN A 519 5.70 -1.22 -29.36
C ASN A 519 4.38 -1.99 -29.49
N THR A 520 3.72 -2.29 -28.37
CA THR A 520 2.42 -2.99 -28.33
C THR A 520 1.34 -2.23 -29.11
N GLU A 521 1.31 -0.90 -29.05
CA GLU A 521 0.35 -0.11 -29.82
C GLU A 521 0.71 -0.06 -31.31
N GLY A 522 1.99 0.03 -31.65
CA GLY A 522 2.46 -0.07 -33.04
C GLY A 522 2.12 -1.40 -33.69
N GLU A 523 2.39 -2.52 -33.00
CA GLU A 523 2.02 -3.87 -33.45
C GLU A 523 0.50 -4.06 -33.48
N TYR A 524 -0.26 -3.45 -32.57
CA TYR A 524 -1.72 -3.42 -32.66
C TYR A 524 -2.19 -2.77 -33.96
N ILE A 525 -1.73 -1.54 -34.28
CA ILE A 525 -2.09 -0.86 -35.55
C ILE A 525 -1.69 -1.71 -36.76
N LYS A 526 -0.45 -2.22 -36.76
CA LYS A 526 0.11 -3.08 -37.80
C LYS A 526 -0.71 -4.36 -38.00
N SER A 527 -1.22 -4.97 -36.93
CA SER A 527 -2.15 -6.11 -37.01
C SER A 527 -3.48 -5.75 -37.70
N GLN A 528 -4.05 -4.58 -37.39
CA GLN A 528 -5.30 -4.13 -38.02
C GLN A 528 -5.08 -3.87 -39.52
N LEU A 529 -3.99 -3.19 -39.87
CA LEU A 529 -3.61 -2.91 -41.27
C LEU A 529 -3.34 -4.20 -42.05
N SER A 530 -2.65 -5.19 -41.46
CA SER A 530 -2.43 -6.51 -42.08
C SER A 530 -3.71 -7.33 -42.23
N ALA A 531 -4.72 -7.09 -41.39
CA ALA A 531 -6.07 -7.63 -41.54
C ALA A 531 -6.96 -6.80 -42.52
N ASN A 532 -6.38 -5.90 -43.32
CA ASN A 532 -7.07 -4.93 -44.19
C ASN A 532 -8.11 -4.04 -43.46
N THR A 533 -8.02 -3.92 -42.13
CA THR A 533 -8.87 -3.03 -41.33
C THR A 533 -8.29 -1.63 -41.34
N ALA A 534 -9.05 -0.66 -41.86
CA ALA A 534 -8.61 0.72 -41.95
C ALA A 534 -8.51 1.36 -40.56
N VAL A 535 -7.29 1.74 -40.18
CA VAL A 535 -7.02 2.53 -38.97
C VAL A 535 -7.05 4.01 -39.33
N ASN A 536 -7.85 4.81 -38.62
CA ASN A 536 -7.91 6.27 -38.74
C ASN A 536 -7.71 6.88 -37.36
N VAL A 537 -6.87 7.91 -37.29
CA VAL A 537 -6.45 8.56 -36.04
C VAL A 537 -6.41 10.07 -36.19
N THR A 538 -6.51 10.75 -35.06
CA THR A 538 -6.22 12.17 -34.90
C THR A 538 -5.04 12.33 -33.96
N LEU A 539 -4.02 13.04 -34.40
CA LEU A 539 -2.92 13.53 -33.57
C LEU A 539 -3.18 15.01 -33.30
N LYS A 540 -3.41 15.41 -32.05
CA LYS A 540 -3.63 16.81 -31.66
C LYS A 540 -3.07 17.06 -30.26
N ASN A 541 -2.75 18.29 -29.91
CA ASN A 541 -2.36 18.69 -28.55
C ASN A 541 -3.27 19.86 -28.16
N ASP A 542 -4.43 19.52 -27.60
CA ASP A 542 -5.51 20.45 -27.31
C ASP A 542 -5.49 20.82 -25.82
N PRO A 543 -5.15 22.07 -25.43
CA PRO A 543 -5.09 22.46 -24.03
C PRO A 543 -6.42 22.27 -23.28
N ALA A 544 -7.56 22.34 -23.97
CA ALA A 544 -8.88 22.15 -23.37
C ALA A 544 -9.21 20.67 -23.07
N SER A 545 -8.34 19.72 -23.43
CA SER A 545 -8.38 18.32 -22.96
C SER A 545 -7.15 17.93 -22.15
N SER A 546 -6.35 18.91 -21.71
CA SER A 546 -5.27 18.66 -20.76
C SER A 546 -5.84 18.47 -19.35
N VAL A 547 -5.16 17.63 -18.56
CA VAL A 547 -5.50 17.30 -17.19
C VAL A 547 -4.27 17.54 -16.35
N THR A 548 -4.38 18.34 -15.29
CA THR A 548 -3.38 18.42 -14.22
C THR A 548 -3.87 17.50 -13.10
N PRO A 549 -3.33 16.28 -12.93
CA PRO A 549 -3.87 15.35 -11.96
C PRO A 549 -3.63 15.86 -10.54
N ASP A 550 -4.64 15.79 -9.69
CA ASP A 550 -4.56 16.17 -8.29
C ASP A 550 -4.53 14.89 -7.45
N GLY A 551 -3.45 14.70 -6.67
CA GLY A 551 -3.26 13.51 -5.85
C GLY A 551 -4.42 13.27 -4.87
N SER A 552 -5.13 14.33 -4.46
CA SER A 552 -6.31 14.27 -3.58
C SER A 552 -7.48 13.46 -4.17
N PHE A 553 -7.50 13.21 -5.49
CA PHE A 553 -8.45 12.33 -6.17
C PHE A 553 -7.91 10.94 -6.49
N ASP A 554 -6.61 10.69 -6.32
CA ASP A 554 -6.03 9.35 -6.41
C ASP A 554 -6.08 8.68 -5.03
N ASN A 555 -7.18 7.98 -4.77
CA ASN A 555 -7.39 7.23 -3.54
C ASN A 555 -6.31 6.15 -3.34
N GLY A 556 -5.65 5.68 -4.40
CA GLY A 556 -4.50 4.78 -4.28
C GLY A 556 -3.34 5.46 -3.57
N ILE A 557 -2.99 6.68 -3.99
CA ILE A 557 -1.95 7.50 -3.35
C ILE A 557 -2.37 7.91 -1.93
N VAL A 558 -3.59 8.40 -1.71
CA VAL A 558 -4.05 8.78 -0.35
C VAL A 558 -4.01 7.61 0.64
N VAL A 559 -4.31 6.37 0.18
CA VAL A 559 -4.18 5.17 1.01
C VAL A 559 -2.71 4.78 1.21
N HIS A 560 -1.84 4.97 0.21
CA HIS A 560 -0.40 4.77 0.35
C HIS A 560 0.18 5.67 1.45
N GLU A 561 -0.05 6.98 1.37
CA GLU A 561 0.46 7.94 2.35
C GLU A 561 0.00 7.61 3.78
N TYR A 562 -1.29 7.34 3.98
CA TYR A 562 -1.80 6.91 5.31
C TYR A 562 -1.20 5.56 5.75
N GLY A 563 -0.83 4.71 4.79
CA GLY A 563 -0.14 3.44 4.99
C GLY A 563 1.20 3.59 5.69
N HIS A 564 1.97 4.64 5.37
CA HIS A 564 3.19 4.99 6.11
C HIS A 564 2.90 5.25 7.59
N GLY A 565 1.83 6.00 7.88
CA GLY A 565 1.37 6.29 9.23
C GLY A 565 0.99 5.02 10.00
N ILE A 566 0.19 4.14 9.39
CA ILE A 566 -0.19 2.84 9.97
C ILE A 566 1.05 1.98 10.25
N SER A 567 1.94 1.83 9.27
CA SER A 567 3.12 0.97 9.42
C SER A 567 4.10 1.50 10.46
N ASN A 568 4.32 2.82 10.53
CA ASN A 568 5.19 3.40 11.55
C ASN A 568 4.60 3.32 12.96
N ARG A 569 3.31 3.65 13.15
CA ARG A 569 2.66 3.64 14.47
C ARG A 569 2.56 2.24 15.10
N LEU A 570 2.32 1.22 14.28
CA LEU A 570 2.25 -0.18 14.72
C LEU A 570 3.64 -0.81 14.97
N THR A 571 4.65 -0.42 14.20
CA THR A 571 6.01 -0.97 14.31
C THR A 571 6.74 -0.42 15.53
N GLY A 572 7.28 -1.32 16.37
CA GLY A 572 8.16 -0.97 17.50
C GLY A 572 7.68 0.19 18.39
N THR A 573 8.47 1.27 18.42
CA THR A 573 8.28 2.49 19.22
C THR A 573 7.06 3.32 18.78
N GLY A 574 6.54 3.08 17.58
CA GLY A 574 5.52 3.89 16.94
C GLY A 574 6.05 5.09 16.13
N ALA A 575 7.37 5.28 15.99
CA ALA A 575 7.96 6.27 15.07
C ALA A 575 9.44 5.98 14.78
N GLY A 576 9.89 6.21 13.54
CA GLY A 576 11.31 6.10 13.15
C GLY A 576 11.87 4.66 13.10
N CYS A 577 11.00 3.66 13.23
CA CYS A 577 11.35 2.24 13.20
C CYS A 577 11.25 1.59 11.82
N LEU A 578 11.07 2.37 10.75
CA LEU A 578 11.07 1.95 9.35
C LEU A 578 12.05 2.83 8.55
N ASN A 579 13.29 2.90 9.02
CA ASN A 579 14.28 3.88 8.60
C ASN A 579 15.34 3.26 7.67
N SER A 580 15.40 3.71 6.41
CA SER A 580 16.35 3.27 5.38
C SER A 580 17.83 3.53 5.71
N SER A 581 18.12 4.39 6.69
CA SER A 581 19.47 4.63 7.22
C SER A 581 19.87 3.66 8.34
N ALA A 582 18.91 2.92 8.92
CA ALA A 582 19.11 1.91 9.96
C ALA A 582 18.97 0.48 9.42
N ASP A 583 18.05 0.27 8.47
CA ASP A 583 17.92 -0.94 7.67
C ASP A 583 17.54 -0.58 6.23
N LYS A 584 18.41 -0.88 5.25
CA LYS A 584 18.15 -0.61 3.84
C LYS A 584 17.02 -1.47 3.28
N GLU A 585 16.67 -2.59 3.91
CA GLU A 585 15.52 -3.44 3.53
C GLU A 585 14.16 -2.90 4.04
N GLN A 586 14.06 -1.64 4.45
CA GLN A 586 12.82 -1.12 5.07
C GLN A 586 11.61 -1.27 4.14
N MET A 587 10.54 -1.87 4.68
CA MET A 587 9.37 -2.33 3.94
C MET A 587 8.19 -1.32 3.89
N GLY A 588 8.37 -0.09 4.39
CA GLY A 588 7.36 0.97 4.55
C GLY A 588 6.50 1.19 3.29
N GLU A 589 7.19 1.49 2.19
CA GLU A 589 6.67 1.60 0.83
C GLU A 589 5.80 0.40 0.42
N GLY A 590 6.24 -0.82 0.77
CA GLY A 590 5.58 -2.05 0.35
C GLY A 590 4.32 -2.40 1.14
N TRP A 591 4.24 -2.05 2.44
CA TRP A 591 2.96 -2.14 3.14
C TRP A 591 1.98 -1.08 2.64
N SER A 592 2.49 0.11 2.32
CA SER A 592 1.68 1.24 1.85
C SER A 592 1.05 0.95 0.47
N ASP A 593 1.82 0.43 -0.48
CA ASP A 593 1.29 -0.07 -1.76
C ASP A 593 0.33 -1.25 -1.58
N PHE A 594 0.63 -2.19 -0.67
CA PHE A 594 -0.27 -3.30 -0.37
C PHE A 594 -1.62 -2.80 0.18
N PHE A 595 -1.61 -1.82 1.09
CA PHE A 595 -2.84 -1.24 1.62
C PHE A 595 -3.64 -0.49 0.54
N ALA A 596 -2.97 0.25 -0.35
CA ALA A 596 -3.62 0.88 -1.49
C ALA A 596 -4.34 -0.14 -2.38
N LEU A 597 -3.63 -1.16 -2.86
CA LEU A 597 -4.18 -2.26 -3.68
C LEU A 597 -5.38 -2.95 -3.01
N MET A 598 -5.29 -3.17 -1.69
CA MET A 598 -6.33 -3.84 -0.90
C MET A 598 -7.60 -3.00 -0.71
N LEU A 599 -7.50 -1.67 -0.66
CA LEU A 599 -8.66 -0.77 -0.49
C LEU A 599 -9.25 -0.29 -1.83
N THR A 600 -8.49 -0.28 -2.93
CA THR A 600 -8.96 0.06 -4.29
C THR A 600 -9.22 -1.18 -5.17
N ASN A 601 -9.48 -2.32 -4.54
CA ASN A 601 -9.64 -3.62 -5.21
C ASN A 601 -11.02 -3.74 -5.89
N LYS A 602 -11.10 -4.04 -7.20
CA LYS A 602 -12.38 -3.93 -7.96
C LYS A 602 -13.19 -5.23 -7.94
N ALA A 603 -14.50 -5.11 -8.11
CA ALA A 603 -15.43 -6.24 -8.14
C ALA A 603 -15.20 -7.15 -9.37
N GLY A 604 -14.68 -8.36 -9.13
CA GLY A 604 -14.36 -9.33 -10.18
C GLY A 604 -12.93 -9.24 -10.74
N ASP A 605 -12.05 -8.42 -10.14
CA ASP A 605 -10.60 -8.64 -10.28
C ASP A 605 -10.24 -10.04 -9.75
N ASN A 606 -9.18 -10.64 -10.30
CA ASN A 606 -8.69 -11.97 -9.93
C ASN A 606 -7.15 -12.04 -10.16
N ALA A 607 -6.52 -13.18 -9.85
CA ALA A 607 -5.06 -13.32 -9.89
C ALA A 607 -4.40 -13.07 -11.28
N SER A 608 -5.12 -13.20 -12.40
CA SER A 608 -4.59 -12.84 -13.73
C SER A 608 -4.81 -11.36 -14.12
N VAL A 609 -5.26 -10.53 -13.18
CA VAL A 609 -5.51 -9.09 -13.36
C VAL A 609 -4.37 -8.27 -12.74
N PRO A 610 -3.29 -7.98 -13.48
CA PRO A 610 -2.18 -7.17 -12.99
C PRO A 610 -2.58 -5.72 -12.72
N ARG A 611 -2.13 -5.19 -11.58
CA ARG A 611 -2.43 -3.82 -11.10
C ARG A 611 -1.18 -2.94 -11.16
N GLY A 612 -1.23 -1.84 -11.91
CA GLY A 612 -0.36 -0.68 -11.62
C GLY A 612 -0.92 0.10 -10.44
N ILE A 613 -0.18 1.11 -9.97
CA ILE A 613 -0.62 2.07 -8.94
C ILE A 613 -0.31 3.50 -9.40
N GLY A 614 -1.19 4.46 -9.05
CA GLY A 614 -1.03 5.87 -9.42
C GLY A 614 -1.13 6.12 -10.93
N THR A 615 -1.81 5.26 -11.68
CA THR A 615 -1.90 5.39 -13.15
C THR A 615 -2.55 6.70 -13.57
N TYR A 616 -3.53 7.21 -12.81
CA TYR A 616 -4.15 8.52 -13.06
C TYR A 616 -3.14 9.67 -12.88
N ALA A 617 -2.36 9.62 -11.81
CA ALA A 617 -1.36 10.63 -11.47
C ALA A 617 -0.29 10.83 -12.57
N VAL A 618 0.07 9.76 -13.29
CA VAL A 618 0.97 9.81 -14.48
C VAL A 618 0.23 9.74 -15.83
N GLY A 619 -1.08 10.03 -15.87
CA GLY A 619 -1.86 10.15 -17.11
C GLY A 619 -2.06 8.86 -17.92
N GLN A 620 -1.86 7.71 -17.29
CA GLN A 620 -2.05 6.39 -17.89
C GLN A 620 -3.50 5.89 -17.68
N GLY A 621 -3.97 5.04 -18.59
CA GLY A 621 -5.22 4.30 -18.39
C GLY A 621 -5.10 3.27 -17.25
N ILE A 622 -6.24 2.75 -16.77
CA ILE A 622 -6.38 1.83 -15.62
C ILE A 622 -5.66 0.47 -15.72
N SER A 623 -4.90 0.26 -16.79
CA SER A 623 -4.09 -0.94 -17.07
C SER A 623 -2.64 -0.61 -17.39
N GLY A 624 -2.20 0.64 -17.20
CA GLY A 624 -0.80 1.04 -17.35
C GLY A 624 0.07 0.54 -16.21
N GLY A 625 1.39 0.63 -16.38
CA GLY A 625 2.38 0.24 -15.36
C GLY A 625 2.24 1.03 -14.06
N GLY A 626 1.84 2.30 -14.15
CA GLY A 626 1.84 3.22 -13.01
C GLY A 626 3.25 3.69 -12.65
N ILE A 627 3.52 3.82 -11.35
CA ILE A 627 4.73 4.46 -10.80
C ILE A 627 5.72 3.48 -10.11
N ARG A 628 5.66 2.19 -10.44
CA ARG A 628 6.54 1.14 -9.88
C ARG A 628 7.19 0.32 -11.02
N PRO A 629 8.26 -0.46 -10.77
CA PRO A 629 9.04 -1.14 -11.82
C PRO A 629 8.23 -2.02 -12.78
N ALA A 630 7.26 -2.77 -12.28
CA ALA A 630 6.29 -3.54 -13.08
C ALA A 630 4.91 -3.54 -12.40
N ARG A 631 3.90 -4.15 -13.05
CA ARG A 631 2.56 -4.30 -12.44
C ARG A 631 2.54 -5.41 -11.39
N TYR A 632 1.78 -5.21 -10.31
CA TYR A 632 1.57 -6.21 -9.27
C TYR A 632 0.77 -7.41 -9.79
N SER A 633 1.41 -8.57 -9.87
CA SER A 633 0.78 -9.84 -10.29
C SER A 633 1.53 -11.07 -9.75
N PRO A 634 0.82 -12.15 -9.38
CA PRO A 634 1.41 -13.47 -9.16
C PRO A 634 1.99 -14.15 -10.41
N ASP A 635 1.74 -13.61 -11.60
CA ASP A 635 2.28 -14.13 -12.86
C ASP A 635 3.70 -13.58 -13.09
N PHE A 636 4.68 -14.47 -13.12
CA PHE A 636 6.10 -14.13 -13.31
C PHE A 636 6.43 -13.74 -14.76
N THR A 637 5.51 -13.86 -15.71
CA THR A 637 5.67 -13.24 -17.04
C THR A 637 5.41 -11.73 -17.02
N ILE A 638 4.78 -11.23 -15.95
CA ILE A 638 4.46 -9.80 -15.73
C ILE A 638 5.38 -9.19 -14.68
N ASN A 639 5.65 -9.94 -13.61
CA ASN A 639 6.39 -9.51 -12.43
C ASN A 639 7.19 -10.69 -11.87
N ASP A 640 8.38 -10.87 -12.42
CA ASP A 640 9.40 -11.86 -12.09
C ASP A 640 10.20 -11.53 -10.81
N TYR A 641 10.09 -10.31 -10.28
CA TYR A 641 10.90 -9.81 -9.17
C TYR A 641 10.87 -10.68 -7.90
N THR A 642 12.06 -10.93 -7.37
CA THR A 642 12.38 -11.76 -6.21
C THR A 642 13.10 -10.95 -5.13
N TYR A 643 13.36 -11.57 -3.98
CA TYR A 643 14.23 -11.01 -2.95
C TYR A 643 15.65 -10.74 -3.46
N GLY A 644 16.18 -11.57 -4.36
CA GLY A 644 17.50 -11.39 -4.97
C GLY A 644 17.61 -10.09 -5.76
N ASP A 645 16.51 -9.62 -6.36
CA ASP A 645 16.46 -8.38 -7.15
C ASP A 645 16.49 -7.10 -6.29
N THR A 646 16.42 -7.20 -4.95
CA THR A 646 16.71 -6.04 -4.08
C THR A 646 18.18 -5.63 -4.16
N ASN A 647 19.09 -6.56 -4.52
CA ASN A 647 20.49 -6.25 -4.74
C ASN A 647 20.66 -5.24 -5.89
N GLY A 648 21.27 -4.09 -5.59
CA GLY A 648 21.47 -3.02 -6.57
C GLY A 648 20.28 -2.06 -6.75
N MET A 649 19.22 -2.18 -5.93
CA MET A 649 18.18 -1.15 -5.83
C MET A 649 18.68 0.06 -5.03
N GLU A 650 19.66 0.78 -5.59
CA GLU A 650 20.17 2.05 -5.06
C GLU A 650 20.48 3.05 -6.18
N TYR A 651 20.28 4.34 -5.90
CA TYR A 651 20.43 5.43 -6.87
C TYR A 651 21.29 6.55 -6.29
N THR A 652 21.85 7.38 -7.18
CA THR A 652 22.58 8.59 -6.75
C THR A 652 21.61 9.76 -6.58
N ASN A 653 21.45 10.25 -5.36
CA ASN A 653 20.56 11.36 -5.07
C ASN A 653 21.11 12.72 -5.56
N THR A 654 20.30 13.77 -5.44
CA THR A 654 20.66 15.15 -5.82
C THR A 654 21.87 15.73 -5.08
N SER A 655 22.27 15.13 -3.95
CA SER A 655 23.49 15.48 -3.20
C SER A 655 24.73 14.69 -3.63
N GLY A 656 24.62 13.84 -4.66
CA GLY A 656 25.71 12.99 -5.15
C GLY A 656 26.00 11.76 -4.27
N GLN A 657 25.06 11.38 -3.39
CA GLN A 657 25.20 10.23 -2.50
C GLN A 657 24.41 9.03 -3.03
N ILE A 658 24.99 7.83 -2.96
CA ILE A 658 24.28 6.59 -3.24
C ILE A 658 23.37 6.26 -2.04
N VAL A 659 22.08 6.08 -2.31
CA VAL A 659 21.03 5.79 -1.32
C VAL A 659 20.11 4.67 -1.83
N PRO A 660 19.53 3.83 -0.96
CA PRO A 660 18.60 2.78 -1.40
C PRO A 660 17.37 3.39 -2.09
N ASP A 661 16.93 2.76 -3.19
CA ASP A 661 15.64 3.05 -3.81
C ASP A 661 14.54 2.32 -3.03
N VAL A 662 14.11 2.95 -1.94
CA VAL A 662 13.05 2.45 -1.06
C VAL A 662 11.78 2.08 -1.83
N HIS A 663 11.46 2.79 -2.94
CA HIS A 663 10.26 2.55 -3.74
C HIS A 663 10.35 1.22 -4.50
N SER A 664 11.50 0.94 -5.12
CA SER A 664 11.74 -0.33 -5.82
C SER A 664 11.86 -1.50 -4.84
N ILE A 665 12.54 -1.29 -3.69
CA ILE A 665 12.65 -2.31 -2.62
C ILE A 665 11.24 -2.62 -2.07
N GLY A 666 10.46 -1.59 -1.74
CA GLY A 666 9.08 -1.72 -1.29
C GLY A 666 8.18 -2.44 -2.29
N PHE A 667 8.37 -2.20 -3.58
CA PHE A 667 7.65 -2.91 -4.65
C PHE A 667 7.92 -4.44 -4.63
N VAL A 668 9.14 -4.89 -4.29
CA VAL A 668 9.41 -6.33 -4.09
C VAL A 668 8.60 -6.88 -2.90
N TRP A 669 8.56 -6.16 -1.78
CA TRP A 669 7.79 -6.55 -0.60
C TRP A 669 6.27 -6.58 -0.88
N ALA A 670 5.73 -5.53 -1.49
CA ALA A 670 4.33 -5.46 -1.93
C ALA A 670 3.98 -6.60 -2.90
N SER A 671 4.90 -6.98 -3.80
CA SER A 671 4.71 -8.12 -4.71
C SER A 671 4.62 -9.46 -3.96
N MET A 672 5.35 -9.65 -2.85
CA MET A 672 5.19 -10.82 -1.97
C MET A 672 3.85 -10.81 -1.23
N LEU A 673 3.42 -9.67 -0.71
CA LEU A 673 2.12 -9.52 -0.04
C LEU A 673 0.94 -9.68 -1.02
N TRP A 674 1.10 -9.29 -2.28
CA TRP A 674 0.10 -9.44 -3.33
C TRP A 674 -0.06 -10.90 -3.77
N ASP A 675 1.05 -11.64 -3.93
CA ASP A 675 0.99 -13.10 -4.06
C ASP A 675 0.28 -13.75 -2.86
N LEU A 676 0.55 -13.28 -1.63
CA LEU A 676 -0.08 -13.79 -0.41
C LEU A 676 -1.59 -13.52 -0.39
N HIS A 677 -2.02 -12.33 -0.81
CA HIS A 677 -3.43 -12.00 -1.00
C HIS A 677 -4.12 -13.00 -1.93
N TRP A 678 -3.53 -13.29 -3.10
CA TRP A 678 -4.13 -14.24 -4.03
C TRP A 678 -4.15 -15.69 -3.53
N GLN A 679 -3.18 -16.11 -2.69
CA GLN A 679 -3.28 -17.40 -1.99
C GLN A 679 -4.43 -17.42 -0.96
N TYR A 680 -4.57 -16.36 -0.14
CA TYR A 680 -5.68 -16.21 0.80
C TYR A 680 -7.04 -16.19 0.09
N VAL A 681 -7.13 -15.49 -1.04
CA VAL A 681 -8.33 -15.45 -1.90
C VAL A 681 -8.64 -16.82 -2.50
N ALA A 682 -7.64 -17.57 -2.97
CA ALA A 682 -7.84 -18.93 -3.49
C ALA A 682 -8.34 -19.91 -2.41
N LYS A 683 -7.94 -19.72 -1.14
CA LYS A 683 -8.35 -20.57 -0.02
C LYS A 683 -9.66 -20.16 0.65
N TYR A 684 -9.97 -18.86 0.71
CA TYR A 684 -11.07 -18.30 1.51
C TYR A 684 -12.06 -17.41 0.73
N GLY A 685 -11.85 -17.20 -0.57
CA GLY A 685 -12.71 -16.38 -1.44
C GLY A 685 -12.28 -14.92 -1.54
N TYR A 686 -12.64 -14.27 -2.65
CA TYR A 686 -12.34 -12.85 -2.90
C TYR A 686 -13.39 -11.93 -2.26
N SER A 687 -12.98 -10.74 -1.86
CA SER A 687 -13.86 -9.57 -1.80
C SER A 687 -13.12 -8.30 -2.23
N SER A 688 -13.81 -7.45 -2.99
CA SER A 688 -13.40 -6.08 -3.32
C SER A 688 -13.59 -5.11 -2.16
N ASP A 689 -14.50 -5.43 -1.23
CA ASP A 689 -14.70 -4.68 0.01
C ASP A 689 -14.17 -5.51 1.19
N VAL A 690 -13.04 -5.07 1.74
CA VAL A 690 -12.39 -5.69 2.91
C VAL A 690 -13.26 -5.65 4.17
N MET A 691 -14.28 -4.78 4.25
CA MET A 691 -15.22 -4.71 5.38
C MET A 691 -16.45 -5.62 5.22
N SER A 692 -16.71 -6.16 4.03
CA SER A 692 -17.94 -6.91 3.71
C SER A 692 -18.22 -8.13 4.61
N ASN A 693 -17.16 -8.79 5.10
CA ASN A 693 -17.18 -9.84 6.13
C ASN A 693 -15.74 -10.16 6.57
N THR A 694 -15.53 -10.68 7.78
CA THR A 694 -14.19 -11.06 8.28
C THR A 694 -13.71 -12.44 7.80
N THR A 695 -14.53 -13.19 7.05
CA THR A 695 -14.27 -14.60 6.72
C THR A 695 -13.55 -14.85 5.39
N ASN A 696 -13.59 -13.90 4.46
CA ASN A 696 -12.99 -14.02 3.12
C ASN A 696 -11.47 -13.81 3.12
N GLY A 697 -10.81 -14.14 2.02
CA GLY A 697 -9.36 -14.05 1.85
C GLY A 697 -8.81 -12.63 1.93
N SER A 698 -9.46 -11.66 1.28
CA SER A 698 -9.05 -10.25 1.31
C SER A 698 -8.98 -9.69 2.73
N SER A 699 -10.03 -9.90 3.52
CA SER A 699 -10.10 -9.44 4.90
C SER A 699 -9.16 -10.20 5.82
N ARG A 700 -8.96 -11.51 5.60
CA ARG A 700 -8.00 -12.33 6.37
C ARG A 700 -6.56 -11.89 6.19
N VAL A 701 -6.11 -11.65 4.94
CA VAL A 701 -4.73 -11.22 4.68
C VAL A 701 -4.47 -9.82 5.21
N LEU A 702 -5.43 -8.89 5.09
CA LEU A 702 -5.28 -7.54 5.65
C LEU A 702 -5.16 -7.58 7.18
N GLN A 703 -6.02 -8.35 7.86
CA GLN A 703 -5.91 -8.58 9.30
C GLN A 703 -4.55 -9.21 9.69
N LEU A 704 -4.05 -10.17 8.91
CA LEU A 704 -2.76 -10.82 9.15
C LEU A 704 -1.59 -9.83 9.05
N VAL A 705 -1.58 -8.96 8.03
CA VAL A 705 -0.52 -7.95 7.84
C VAL A 705 -0.57 -6.89 8.95
N THR A 706 -1.76 -6.41 9.32
CA THR A 706 -1.92 -5.46 10.45
C THR A 706 -1.47 -6.07 11.78
N ASP A 707 -1.73 -7.36 12.00
CA ASP A 707 -1.23 -8.08 13.19
C ASP A 707 0.29 -8.35 13.14
N ALA A 708 0.86 -8.53 11.95
CA ALA A 708 2.30 -8.69 11.79
C ALA A 708 3.07 -7.41 12.14
N LEU A 709 2.58 -6.25 11.69
CA LEU A 709 3.12 -4.93 12.05
C LEU A 709 3.18 -4.73 13.57
N LYS A 710 2.14 -5.17 14.30
CA LYS A 710 2.11 -5.14 15.78
C LYS A 710 3.21 -5.99 16.41
N LEU A 711 3.54 -7.15 15.82
CA LEU A 711 4.51 -8.10 16.37
C LEU A 711 5.96 -7.81 15.99
N GLN A 712 6.22 -7.17 14.85
CA GLN A 712 7.58 -6.98 14.34
C GLN A 712 8.43 -5.98 15.14
N ILE A 713 9.75 -6.11 14.98
CA ILE A 713 10.78 -5.31 15.65
C ILE A 713 10.97 -3.92 15.01
N CYS A 714 11.63 -3.02 15.74
CA CYS A 714 12.16 -1.78 15.16
C CYS A 714 13.23 -2.07 14.09
N ASN A 715 13.12 -1.38 12.94
CA ASN A 715 13.95 -1.54 11.74
C ASN A 715 14.11 -3.02 11.32
N PRO A 716 13.02 -3.67 10.86
CA PRO A 716 13.00 -5.08 10.47
C PRO A 716 13.54 -5.30 9.04
N THR A 717 14.24 -6.42 8.85
CA THR A 717 14.57 -6.97 7.51
C THR A 717 13.32 -7.59 6.86
N PHE A 718 13.35 -7.91 5.56
CA PHE A 718 12.31 -8.72 4.91
C PHE A 718 12.08 -10.05 5.63
N ILE A 719 13.16 -10.65 6.12
CA ILE A 719 13.14 -11.89 6.92
C ILE A 719 12.35 -11.68 8.22
N ASP A 720 12.60 -10.57 8.94
CA ASP A 720 11.88 -10.22 10.16
C ASP A 720 10.38 -9.97 9.90
N GLY A 721 10.05 -9.24 8.83
CA GLY A 721 8.66 -8.98 8.40
C GLY A 721 7.91 -10.28 8.05
N ARG A 722 8.54 -11.17 7.27
CA ARG A 722 8.00 -12.50 6.97
C ARG A 722 7.79 -13.32 8.24
N ASN A 723 8.78 -13.32 9.14
CA ASN A 723 8.70 -14.05 10.40
C ASN A 723 7.59 -13.50 11.31
N ALA A 724 7.32 -12.19 11.29
CA ALA A 724 6.20 -11.58 12.01
C ALA A 724 4.83 -11.96 11.42
N ILE A 725 4.70 -12.05 10.09
CA ILE A 725 3.49 -12.57 9.40
C ILE A 725 3.24 -14.04 9.79
N ILE A 726 4.29 -14.86 9.83
CA ILE A 726 4.22 -16.25 10.29
C ILE A 726 3.80 -16.31 11.77
N ALA A 727 4.36 -15.45 12.62
CA ALA A 727 4.01 -15.38 14.05
C ALA A 727 2.54 -14.95 14.26
N ALA A 728 2.00 -14.05 13.45
CA ALA A 728 0.61 -13.62 13.51
C ALA A 728 -0.39 -14.73 13.13
N ASP A 729 -0.06 -15.61 12.19
CA ASP A 729 -0.84 -16.84 11.91
C ASP A 729 -0.66 -17.88 13.02
N GLN A 730 0.58 -18.13 13.47
CA GLN A 730 0.86 -19.07 14.56
C GLN A 730 0.13 -18.71 15.86
N ALA A 731 0.04 -17.41 16.20
CA ALA A 731 -0.75 -16.93 17.34
C ALA A 731 -2.23 -17.33 17.24
N LYS A 732 -2.78 -17.44 16.03
CA LYS A 732 -4.18 -17.84 15.74
C LYS A 732 -4.35 -19.35 15.49
N GLY A 733 -3.28 -20.14 15.57
CA GLY A 733 -3.29 -21.60 15.42
C GLY A 733 -2.43 -22.14 14.27
N GLY A 734 -1.79 -21.29 13.44
CA GLY A 734 -0.84 -21.72 12.42
C GLY A 734 -1.47 -22.36 11.18
N ALA A 735 -2.73 -22.05 10.87
CA ALA A 735 -3.54 -22.74 9.86
C ALA A 735 -3.15 -22.38 8.40
N ASP A 736 -2.38 -21.32 8.22
CA ASP A 736 -1.88 -20.85 6.93
C ASP A 736 -0.35 -20.92 6.80
N ARG A 737 0.37 -21.29 7.87
CA ARG A 737 1.85 -21.29 7.99
C ARG A 737 2.58 -21.79 6.74
N CYS A 738 2.19 -22.96 6.22
CA CYS A 738 2.83 -23.54 5.03
C CYS A 738 2.39 -22.91 3.69
N MET A 739 1.23 -22.23 3.64
CA MET A 739 0.83 -21.39 2.51
C MET A 739 1.67 -20.11 2.49
N ILE A 740 1.81 -19.45 3.65
CA ILE A 740 2.67 -18.27 3.86
C ILE A 740 4.11 -18.58 3.45
N TRP A 741 4.71 -19.66 3.98
CA TRP A 741 6.07 -20.08 3.61
C TRP A 741 6.26 -20.34 2.11
N ARG A 742 5.33 -21.05 1.46
CA ARG A 742 5.40 -21.29 0.00
C ARG A 742 5.28 -20.01 -0.81
N THR A 743 4.51 -19.02 -0.33
CA THR A 743 4.36 -17.72 -0.99
C THR A 743 5.67 -16.93 -0.96
N PHE A 744 6.27 -16.77 0.22
CA PHE A 744 7.52 -16.02 0.36
C PHE A 744 8.71 -16.74 -0.30
N ALA A 745 8.80 -18.06 -0.17
CA ALA A 745 9.82 -18.85 -0.86
C ALA A 745 9.70 -18.80 -2.39
N LYS A 746 8.50 -18.63 -2.97
CA LYS A 746 8.31 -18.46 -4.43
C LYS A 746 9.03 -17.22 -4.97
N ARG A 747 9.14 -16.15 -4.17
CA ARG A 747 9.90 -14.92 -4.49
C ARG A 747 11.27 -14.87 -3.76
N GLY A 748 11.89 -16.02 -3.49
CA GLY A 748 13.27 -16.08 -2.97
C GLY A 748 13.44 -15.75 -1.47
N LEU A 749 12.36 -15.56 -0.70
CA LEU A 749 12.43 -15.30 0.75
C LEU A 749 12.12 -16.56 1.57
N GLY A 750 12.77 -17.67 1.23
CA GLY A 750 12.66 -19.00 1.84
C GLY A 750 13.45 -19.19 3.14
N VAL A 751 13.49 -20.41 3.64
CA VAL A 751 14.02 -20.75 4.99
C VAL A 751 15.46 -20.31 5.19
N ASN A 752 16.32 -20.45 4.18
CA ASN A 752 17.74 -20.14 4.27
C ASN A 752 18.11 -18.76 3.67
N ALA A 753 17.13 -17.95 3.31
CA ALA A 753 17.37 -16.60 2.81
C ALA A 753 18.10 -15.76 3.88
N ALA A 754 18.98 -14.86 3.46
CA ALA A 754 19.80 -14.05 4.37
C ALA A 754 19.80 -12.57 3.98
N ALA A 755 19.52 -11.72 4.96
CA ALA A 755 19.44 -10.26 4.85
C ALA A 755 20.80 -9.55 5.04
N GLY A 756 21.89 -10.27 4.76
CA GLY A 756 23.27 -9.79 4.83
C GLY A 756 23.57 -8.84 6.00
N SER A 757 23.83 -7.57 5.69
CA SER A 757 23.98 -6.49 6.66
C SER A 757 22.91 -5.43 6.46
N LYS A 758 22.18 -5.04 7.52
CA LYS A 758 21.15 -3.98 7.48
C LYS A 758 21.60 -2.66 6.83
N THR A 759 22.88 -2.32 6.86
CA THR A 759 23.42 -1.10 6.22
C THR A 759 23.82 -1.29 4.75
N ASN A 760 23.58 -2.47 4.17
CA ASN A 760 23.93 -2.85 2.81
C ASN A 760 22.69 -3.41 2.09
N ILE A 761 22.59 -3.13 0.79
CA ILE A 761 21.48 -3.55 -0.09
C ILE A 761 22.05 -4.29 -1.32
N ASN A 762 23.18 -4.96 -1.09
CA ASN A 762 23.99 -5.66 -2.08
C ASN A 762 24.62 -6.94 -1.48
N ASP A 763 24.08 -7.47 -0.38
CA ASP A 763 24.50 -8.74 0.24
C ASP A 763 23.32 -9.65 0.63
N GLN A 764 22.15 -9.41 0.03
CA GLN A 764 20.94 -10.20 0.17
C GLN A 764 21.08 -11.52 -0.60
N VAL A 765 20.83 -12.64 0.09
CA VAL A 765 20.89 -13.99 -0.50
C VAL A 765 19.49 -14.60 -0.49
N GLU A 766 19.00 -14.94 -1.68
CA GLU A 766 17.72 -15.62 -1.85
C GLU A 766 17.79 -17.13 -1.55
N ASP A 767 16.63 -17.68 -1.17
CA ASP A 767 16.40 -19.10 -0.97
C ASP A 767 14.96 -19.44 -1.38
N PHE A 768 14.76 -20.53 -2.11
CA PHE A 768 13.43 -20.98 -2.55
C PHE A 768 12.91 -22.17 -1.74
N THR A 769 13.54 -22.50 -0.60
CA THR A 769 13.12 -23.63 0.23
C THR A 769 12.03 -23.24 1.22
N VAL A 770 11.16 -24.21 1.54
CA VAL A 770 10.16 -24.12 2.59
C VAL A 770 10.51 -25.11 3.71
N PRO A 771 9.99 -24.94 4.94
CA PRO A 771 10.30 -25.85 6.05
C PRO A 771 10.05 -27.30 5.66
N ALA A 772 10.90 -28.21 6.16
CA ALA A 772 10.83 -29.62 5.77
C ALA A 772 9.44 -30.24 6.04
N ASP A 773 8.75 -29.83 7.11
CA ASP A 773 7.38 -30.25 7.39
C ASP A 773 6.35 -29.62 6.44
N CYS A 774 6.62 -28.47 5.82
CA CYS A 774 5.82 -27.90 4.74
C CYS A 774 6.08 -28.56 3.36
N VAL A 775 7.17 -29.31 3.20
CA VAL A 775 7.39 -30.24 2.06
C VAL A 775 6.71 -31.58 2.35
N LEU A 776 6.89 -32.10 3.57
CA LEU A 776 6.38 -33.38 4.06
C LEU A 776 4.93 -33.32 4.58
N ALA A 777 4.23 -32.18 4.40
CA ALA A 777 2.81 -31.98 4.69
C ALA A 777 1.92 -32.72 3.67
N THR A 778 2.16 -34.01 3.49
CA THR A 778 1.40 -34.92 2.65
C THR A 778 0.23 -35.58 3.40
N ASP A 779 -0.32 -34.93 4.42
CA ASP A 779 -1.63 -35.28 4.99
C ASP A 779 -2.82 -34.55 4.31
N GLU A 780 -2.58 -33.94 3.15
CA GLU A 780 -3.57 -33.92 2.06
C GLU A 780 -3.25 -34.95 0.94
N VAL A 781 -2.48 -36.02 1.20
CA VAL A 781 -2.46 -37.20 0.31
C VAL A 781 -3.63 -38.14 0.64
N LYS A 782 -4.83 -37.61 0.40
CA LYS A 782 -5.94 -38.41 -0.11
C LYS A 782 -6.31 -37.91 -1.49
N VAL A 783 -5.86 -38.69 -2.47
CA VAL A 783 -6.05 -38.51 -3.92
C VAL A 783 -5.22 -37.38 -4.53
N VAL A 784 -4.20 -37.77 -5.32
CA VAL A 784 -3.62 -36.93 -6.37
C VAL A 784 -4.78 -36.40 -7.22
N LYS A 785 -4.95 -35.08 -7.29
CA LYS A 785 -6.10 -34.40 -7.91
C LYS A 785 -6.20 -34.64 -9.42
N ASN A 786 -6.71 -35.81 -9.79
CA ASN A 786 -7.29 -36.10 -11.10
C ASN A 786 -8.65 -35.39 -11.22
N ASN A 787 -8.65 -34.08 -10.98
CA ASN A 787 -9.85 -33.28 -10.79
C ASN A 787 -10.70 -33.26 -12.06
N ILE A 788 -11.90 -33.83 -11.97
CA ILE A 788 -12.94 -33.64 -12.96
C ILE A 788 -13.65 -32.30 -12.76
N SER A 789 -13.93 -31.59 -13.84
CA SER A 789 -14.89 -30.47 -13.83
C SER A 789 -16.21 -30.90 -14.46
N ILE A 790 -17.32 -30.48 -13.83
CA ILE A 790 -18.69 -30.82 -14.24
C ILE A 790 -19.37 -29.55 -14.76
N TYR A 791 -19.94 -29.62 -15.96
CA TYR A 791 -20.62 -28.50 -16.61
C TYR A 791 -21.85 -29.00 -17.40
N PRO A 792 -22.96 -28.26 -17.45
CA PRO A 792 -23.30 -27.15 -16.57
C PRO A 792 -23.51 -27.62 -15.12
N ASN A 793 -23.26 -26.73 -14.15
CA ASN A 793 -23.47 -26.97 -12.73
C ASN A 793 -23.94 -25.65 -12.09
N PRO A 794 -25.23 -25.48 -11.75
CA PRO A 794 -26.28 -26.51 -11.73
C PRO A 794 -26.66 -27.10 -13.10
N ALA A 795 -26.93 -28.40 -13.09
CA ALA A 795 -27.44 -29.18 -14.23
C ALA A 795 -28.98 -29.17 -14.26
N LYS A 796 -29.56 -29.23 -15.46
CA LYS A 796 -31.03 -29.31 -15.65
C LYS A 796 -31.48 -30.71 -16.08
N ASN A 797 -31.17 -31.06 -17.33
CA ASN A 797 -31.56 -32.33 -17.96
C ASN A 797 -30.35 -33.26 -18.12
N GLU A 798 -29.14 -32.70 -18.25
CA GLU A 798 -27.88 -33.44 -18.36
C GLU A 798 -26.70 -32.60 -17.84
N PHE A 799 -25.56 -33.28 -17.61
CA PHE A 799 -24.24 -32.66 -17.44
C PHE A 799 -23.16 -33.45 -18.19
N PHE A 800 -22.02 -32.81 -18.40
CA PHE A 800 -20.80 -33.34 -18.99
C PHE A 800 -19.69 -33.37 -17.94
N ILE A 801 -18.75 -34.30 -18.10
CA ILE A 801 -17.54 -34.39 -17.29
C ILE A 801 -16.33 -34.11 -18.19
N ASN A 802 -15.54 -33.10 -17.84
CA ASN A 802 -14.19 -32.95 -18.39
C ASN A 802 -13.23 -33.76 -17.54
N PHE A 803 -12.45 -34.64 -18.17
CA PHE A 803 -11.44 -35.46 -17.54
C PHE A 803 -10.05 -34.82 -17.70
N PRO A 804 -9.13 -34.99 -16.73
CA PRO A 804 -7.74 -34.54 -16.88
C PRO A 804 -7.03 -35.36 -17.97
N SER A 805 -6.02 -34.75 -18.61
CA SER A 805 -5.34 -35.27 -19.82
C SER A 805 -4.54 -36.56 -19.63
N ASN A 806 -4.38 -37.02 -18.39
CA ASN A 806 -3.76 -38.30 -18.02
C ASN A 806 -4.77 -39.45 -17.87
N THR A 807 -6.08 -39.22 -18.10
CA THR A 807 -7.12 -40.25 -17.98
C THR A 807 -7.04 -41.23 -19.15
N LEU A 808 -6.83 -42.52 -18.87
CA LEU A 808 -6.61 -43.55 -19.89
C LEU A 808 -7.71 -44.62 -19.91
N GLY A 809 -8.03 -45.08 -21.12
CA GLY A 809 -9.05 -46.10 -21.34
C GLY A 809 -10.47 -45.60 -21.04
N LYS A 810 -11.34 -46.48 -20.54
CA LYS A 810 -12.74 -46.16 -20.26
C LYS A 810 -12.99 -46.07 -18.76
N VAL A 811 -13.78 -45.07 -18.35
CA VAL A 811 -14.13 -44.81 -16.95
C VAL A 811 -15.51 -45.34 -16.59
N SER A 812 -15.74 -45.54 -15.30
CA SER A 812 -17.04 -45.71 -14.66
C SER A 812 -17.41 -44.43 -13.91
N VAL A 813 -18.68 -44.04 -13.94
CA VAL A 813 -19.22 -42.86 -13.27
C VAL A 813 -20.40 -43.26 -12.38
N GLU A 814 -20.33 -42.91 -11.12
CA GLU A 814 -21.32 -43.23 -10.07
C GLU A 814 -21.90 -41.92 -9.52
N ILE A 815 -23.22 -41.80 -9.42
CA ILE A 815 -23.89 -40.65 -8.81
C ILE A 815 -24.51 -41.10 -7.48
N TYR A 816 -24.13 -40.43 -6.40
CA TYR A 816 -24.63 -40.65 -5.05
C TYR A 816 -25.45 -39.44 -4.58
N ASP A 817 -26.50 -39.67 -3.80
CA ASP A 817 -27.15 -38.61 -3.03
C ASP A 817 -26.34 -38.25 -1.76
N MET A 818 -26.74 -37.18 -1.07
CA MET A 818 -26.04 -36.72 0.14
C MET A 818 -26.15 -37.65 1.36
N SER A 819 -26.92 -38.75 1.29
CA SER A 819 -26.90 -39.83 2.29
C SER A 819 -25.84 -40.91 1.99
N GLY A 820 -25.15 -40.81 0.86
CA GLY A 820 -24.17 -41.81 0.40
C GLY A 820 -24.81 -42.98 -0.37
N LYS A 821 -26.10 -42.90 -0.69
CA LYS A 821 -26.80 -43.91 -1.50
C LYS A 821 -26.56 -43.67 -2.99
N LEU A 822 -26.20 -44.73 -3.72
CA LEU A 822 -26.08 -44.71 -5.18
C LEU A 822 -27.47 -44.50 -5.82
N VAL A 823 -27.59 -43.50 -6.70
CA VAL A 823 -28.84 -43.13 -7.39
C VAL A 823 -28.76 -43.28 -8.92
N SER A 824 -27.55 -43.28 -9.50
CA SER A 824 -27.30 -43.61 -10.91
C SER A 824 -25.87 -44.12 -11.09
N SER A 825 -25.61 -44.87 -12.16
CA SER A 825 -24.26 -45.32 -12.53
C SER A 825 -24.15 -45.61 -14.02
N GLU A 826 -23.06 -45.20 -14.65
CA GLU A 826 -22.74 -45.48 -16.05
C GLU A 826 -21.31 -45.98 -16.22
N ASP A 827 -21.17 -47.18 -16.78
CA ASP A 827 -19.89 -47.79 -17.09
C ASP A 827 -19.42 -47.54 -18.53
N LYS A 828 -18.10 -47.61 -18.73
CA LYS A 828 -17.42 -47.66 -20.03
C LYS A 828 -17.56 -46.36 -20.85
N ILE A 829 -17.60 -45.21 -20.19
CA ILE A 829 -17.50 -43.89 -20.85
C ILE A 829 -16.06 -43.67 -21.34
N SER A 830 -15.88 -43.16 -22.57
CA SER A 830 -14.56 -42.76 -23.09
C SER A 830 -14.33 -41.27 -22.82
N PRO A 831 -13.18 -40.86 -22.24
CA PRO A 831 -12.89 -39.45 -21.96
C PRO A 831 -13.03 -38.54 -23.19
N ASP A 832 -12.56 -39.00 -24.34
CA ASP A 832 -12.53 -38.26 -25.61
C ASP A 832 -13.92 -37.98 -26.18
N ALA A 833 -14.91 -38.80 -25.80
CA ALA A 833 -16.23 -38.82 -26.43
C ALA A 833 -17.19 -37.74 -25.91
N LYS A 834 -16.79 -36.97 -24.87
CA LYS A 834 -17.62 -35.92 -24.21
C LYS A 834 -19.10 -36.32 -24.02
N LYS A 835 -19.32 -37.56 -23.56
CA LYS A 835 -20.66 -38.10 -23.36
C LYS A 835 -21.42 -37.29 -22.29
N SER A 836 -22.66 -36.92 -22.56
CA SER A 836 -23.54 -36.37 -21.54
C SER A 836 -24.10 -37.45 -20.62
N ILE A 837 -24.46 -37.04 -19.40
CA ILE A 837 -25.03 -37.88 -18.34
C ILE A 837 -26.35 -37.24 -17.91
N SER A 838 -27.46 -37.95 -18.12
CA SER A 838 -28.82 -37.44 -17.86
C SER A 838 -29.11 -37.29 -16.36
N THR A 839 -29.74 -36.18 -16.00
CA THR A 839 -30.29 -35.88 -14.67
C THR A 839 -31.81 -36.06 -14.63
N ASP A 840 -32.43 -36.64 -15.66
CA ASP A 840 -33.89 -36.78 -15.77
C ASP A 840 -34.50 -37.64 -14.65
N LYS A 841 -33.75 -38.64 -14.15
CA LYS A 841 -34.14 -39.49 -13.03
C LYS A 841 -33.83 -38.91 -11.64
N LEU A 842 -33.11 -37.78 -11.57
CA LEU A 842 -32.75 -37.10 -10.32
C LEU A 842 -33.79 -36.03 -9.96
N ILE A 843 -33.97 -35.77 -8.67
CA ILE A 843 -34.81 -34.66 -8.17
C ILE A 843 -33.93 -33.42 -7.92
N ASN A 844 -34.55 -32.25 -7.72
CA ASN A 844 -33.79 -31.04 -7.42
C ASN A 844 -33.07 -31.19 -6.07
N GLY A 845 -31.74 -31.00 -6.07
CA GLY A 845 -30.89 -31.34 -4.92
C GLY A 845 -29.40 -31.31 -5.25
N THR A 846 -28.57 -31.66 -4.26
CA THR A 846 -27.12 -31.87 -4.44
C THR A 846 -26.81 -33.36 -4.53
N TYR A 847 -25.88 -33.71 -5.40
CA TYR A 847 -25.37 -35.08 -5.59
C TYR A 847 -23.84 -35.07 -5.65
N MET A 848 -23.23 -36.20 -5.30
CA MET A 848 -21.79 -36.44 -5.44
C MET A 848 -21.57 -37.38 -6.63
N VAL A 849 -20.84 -36.91 -7.64
CA VAL A 849 -20.46 -37.71 -8.81
C VAL A 849 -19.04 -38.22 -8.56
N LYS A 850 -18.89 -39.55 -8.45
CA LYS A 850 -17.60 -40.22 -8.38
C LYS A 850 -17.23 -40.82 -9.74
N VAL A 851 -15.95 -40.75 -10.09
CA VAL A 851 -15.38 -41.31 -11.32
C VAL A 851 -14.25 -42.27 -10.94
N LYS A 852 -14.20 -43.43 -11.60
CA LYS A 852 -13.15 -44.46 -11.42
C LYS A 852 -12.65 -44.95 -12.79
N GLY A 853 -11.34 -45.08 -12.97
CA GLY A 853 -10.72 -45.54 -14.20
C GLY A 853 -9.19 -45.63 -14.11
N ILE A 854 -8.54 -46.00 -15.22
CA ILE A 854 -7.07 -46.06 -15.24
C ILE A 854 -6.53 -44.62 -15.27
N GLY A 855 -5.76 -44.26 -14.25
CA GLY A 855 -5.29 -42.89 -14.06
C GLY A 855 -6.29 -41.94 -13.38
N ILE A 856 -7.46 -42.41 -12.92
CA ILE A 856 -8.45 -41.57 -12.25
C ILE A 856 -9.24 -42.28 -11.14
N ASP A 857 -9.17 -41.73 -9.92
CA ASP A 857 -10.24 -41.81 -8.92
C ASP A 857 -10.50 -40.37 -8.48
N ALA A 858 -11.74 -39.89 -8.62
CA ALA A 858 -12.11 -38.50 -8.35
C ALA A 858 -13.58 -38.38 -7.93
N ALA A 859 -13.91 -37.35 -7.15
CA ALA A 859 -15.29 -37.03 -6.79
C ALA A 859 -15.55 -35.52 -6.93
N SER A 860 -16.72 -35.15 -7.43
CA SER A 860 -17.12 -33.76 -7.63
C SER A 860 -18.62 -33.56 -7.37
N LYS A 861 -18.99 -32.39 -6.84
CA LYS A 861 -20.36 -32.03 -6.50
C LYS A 861 -21.11 -31.53 -7.73
N VAL A 862 -22.28 -32.11 -8.01
CA VAL A 862 -23.25 -31.55 -8.98
C VAL A 862 -24.53 -31.12 -8.25
N ILE A 863 -25.10 -30.00 -8.67
CA ILE A 863 -26.40 -29.51 -8.23
C ILE A 863 -27.39 -29.76 -9.36
N VAL A 864 -28.49 -30.49 -9.11
CA VAL A 864 -29.59 -30.64 -10.07
C VAL A 864 -30.65 -29.59 -9.75
N LYS A 865 -31.01 -28.78 -10.75
CA LYS A 865 -32.03 -27.73 -10.66
C LYS A 865 -32.82 -27.62 -11.97
N LYS A 866 -33.78 -28.52 -12.12
CA LYS A 866 -34.87 -28.43 -13.10
C LYS A 866 -35.73 -27.19 -12.79
#